data_AF-A0A1C5G4Y7-F1
#
_entry.id   AF-A0A1C5G4Y7-F1
#
_cell.length_a   1.000
_cell.length_b   1.000
_cell.length_c   1.000
_cell.angle_alpha   90.00
_cell.angle_beta   90.00
_cell.angle_gamma   90.00
#
_symmetry.space_group_name_H-M   'P 1'
#
loop_
_entity.id
_entity.type
_entity.pdbx_description
1 polymer ?
#
loop_
_entity_poly.entity_id
_entity_poly.type
_entity_poly.pdbx_seq_one_letter_code
_entity_poly.pdbx_strand_id
1 'polypeptide(L)'
;MTTTHNSRPAPDGSGDDRSTAAADRPPPAGAAGPLPTEAGQVSEKEARQVAEAARESSWDRPSFGKELFLGRFRLDLINPWPRSDPADVARADEFLGRLREFLISEVDGAAIERDASIPDEVFQGLARLGAFGMKIDRSYGGLGLSNLHYCRALMLAGSVSPAIGALLSAHQSIGVPQPLKMFGTAEQKQRFLPRLAAGEISAFLLTEPDVGSDPARLATTAEPTPDGTGYRLNGVKLWATNGTVATLLVVMARVPAAEGRRGGITAFVVEGDTEGITVERRNAFIGLRGLENSLTRFHDVFVPKENVIGGEGKGLKIALTTLNTGRLSLPAMCVGAGKWALNVARGWAADRVQWGRPVGEHEAVAQKLSFIAATTYGMETMLDLCCLLADDDRNDIRIEAALVKLHASEMAWKIADELVQIRGGRGYETADSLAARGERPVAVEQMLRDLRINRIFEGSTEIMHLLIAREAVDAHLSVAGDIIDPDAGLGRKAKAGARAGAFYARWLPTLAVGRGQRPSAYAEFGPLAGHLRQVERASRKLARSTFYAMSRWQGKMERKQAFLGRVVDIGAELFAMSAVCVRAYAERDARPENVELADLFCRQARVRVDALFTALWDNTDSVDTAAAKRILAGRYAALEDGVLTPADDLPWVAPWSPGPSTATDARRRIPPPSS
;
A
#
# COMPACT_ATOMS: atom_id res chain seq x y z
N MET A 1 2.40 -38.89 -63.21
CA MET A 1 2.99 -40.17 -62.76
C MET A 1 2.48 -40.45 -61.36
N THR A 2 1.87 -41.57 -60.98
CA THR A 2 1.18 -42.66 -61.66
C THR A 2 0.29 -43.26 -60.55
N THR A 3 -0.97 -43.53 -60.87
CA THR A 3 -2.02 -44.18 -60.06
C THR A 3 -1.67 -45.60 -59.58
N THR A 4 -2.37 -46.07 -58.52
CA THR A 4 -3.09 -47.38 -58.33
C THR A 4 -2.94 -47.90 -56.88
N HIS A 5 -3.84 -48.65 -56.21
CA HIS A 5 -5.29 -48.92 -56.21
C HIS A 5 -5.53 -49.96 -55.08
N ASN A 6 -6.67 -49.87 -54.35
CA ASN A 6 -7.48 -50.95 -53.72
C ASN A 6 -6.82 -51.97 -52.74
N SER A 7 -7.46 -52.37 -51.64
CA SER A 7 -8.70 -53.18 -51.64
C SER A 7 -9.27 -53.36 -50.23
N ARG A 8 -10.59 -53.29 -50.07
CA ARG A 8 -11.37 -54.01 -49.03
C ARG A 8 -11.86 -55.34 -49.60
N PRO A 9 -12.18 -56.31 -48.74
CA PRO A 9 -13.57 -56.80 -48.72
C PRO A 9 -14.12 -57.02 -47.30
N ALA A 10 -15.45 -57.12 -47.20
CA ALA A 10 -16.26 -57.58 -46.07
C ALA A 10 -17.01 -58.87 -46.52
N PRO A 11 -18.01 -59.41 -45.79
CA PRO A 11 -18.15 -59.79 -44.36
C PRO A 11 -18.53 -61.29 -44.24
N ASP A 12 -18.66 -61.87 -43.02
CA ASP A 12 -19.79 -62.76 -42.69
C ASP A 12 -19.82 -63.31 -41.25
N GLY A 13 -21.05 -63.34 -40.71
CA GLY A 13 -21.61 -64.28 -39.72
C GLY A 13 -21.14 -64.21 -38.26
N SER A 14 -21.95 -64.42 -37.22
CA SER A 14 -23.39 -64.67 -37.03
C SER A 14 -23.55 -65.07 -35.55
N GLY A 15 -24.66 -64.72 -34.89
CA GLY A 15 -25.13 -65.38 -33.67
C GLY A 15 -24.72 -64.67 -32.37
N ASP A 16 -25.52 -63.83 -31.71
CA ASP A 16 -26.85 -63.99 -31.09
C ASP A 16 -26.73 -64.05 -29.55
N ASP A 17 -27.71 -63.39 -28.96
CA ASP A 17 -28.23 -63.47 -27.61
C ASP A 17 -27.66 -62.70 -26.40
N ARG A 18 -28.65 -62.36 -25.56
CA ARG A 18 -28.82 -61.20 -24.70
C ARG A 18 -28.18 -61.29 -23.31
N SER A 19 -28.24 -60.13 -22.64
CA SER A 19 -28.30 -59.94 -21.18
C SER A 19 -26.95 -59.84 -20.45
N THR A 20 -26.64 -58.67 -19.90
CA THR A 20 -26.67 -58.45 -18.43
C THR A 20 -26.09 -57.08 -18.04
N ALA A 21 -26.72 -56.51 -17.02
CA ALA A 21 -26.15 -55.66 -15.97
C ALA A 21 -25.60 -54.27 -16.33
N ALA A 22 -26.37 -53.28 -15.89
CA ALA A 22 -25.87 -52.00 -15.41
C ALA A 22 -24.66 -52.20 -14.48
N ALA A 23 -23.58 -51.48 -14.75
CA ALA A 23 -22.49 -51.28 -13.82
C ALA A 23 -22.30 -49.78 -13.64
N ASP A 24 -22.64 -49.33 -12.43
CA ASP A 24 -22.31 -48.04 -11.84
C ASP A 24 -20.87 -47.61 -12.21
N ARG A 25 -20.75 -46.47 -12.90
CA ARG A 25 -19.54 -45.65 -12.82
C ARG A 25 -19.78 -44.58 -11.76
N PRO A 26 -18.92 -44.46 -10.73
CA PRO A 26 -19.09 -43.42 -9.74
C PRO A 26 -18.87 -42.05 -10.40
N PRO A 27 -19.59 -41.00 -9.95
CA PRO A 27 -19.34 -39.64 -10.43
C PRO A 27 -17.90 -39.22 -10.07
N PRO A 28 -17.29 -38.28 -10.82
CA PRO A 28 -15.97 -37.78 -10.50
C PRO A 28 -15.97 -37.19 -9.08
N ALA A 29 -15.16 -37.78 -8.21
CA ALA A 29 -14.95 -37.31 -6.85
C ALA A 29 -14.19 -35.98 -6.89
N GLY A 30 -14.92 -34.91 -6.64
CA GLY A 30 -14.41 -33.54 -6.58
C GLY A 30 -15.53 -32.52 -6.37
N ALA A 31 -16.62 -32.93 -5.70
CA ALA A 31 -17.55 -31.97 -5.14
C ALA A 31 -16.83 -31.28 -3.99
N ALA A 32 -16.64 -29.95 -4.12
CA ALA A 32 -16.19 -29.11 -3.02
C ALA A 32 -16.97 -29.51 -1.76
N GLY A 33 -16.26 -30.09 -0.78
CA GLY A 33 -16.84 -30.45 0.50
C GLY A 33 -17.53 -29.22 1.12
N PRO A 34 -18.56 -29.41 1.96
CA PRO A 34 -19.13 -28.30 2.70
C PRO A 34 -18.01 -27.59 3.45
N LEU A 35 -17.91 -26.27 3.26
CA LEU A 35 -17.04 -25.42 4.07
C LEU A 35 -17.29 -25.73 5.56
N PRO A 36 -16.25 -25.77 6.41
CA PRO A 36 -16.42 -25.99 7.84
C PRO A 36 -17.47 -25.03 8.41
N THR A 37 -18.38 -25.60 9.18
CA THR A 37 -19.51 -24.93 9.83
C THR A 37 -19.09 -23.80 10.76
N GLU A 38 -19.71 -22.63 10.53
CA GLU A 38 -20.06 -21.55 11.47
C GLU A 38 -19.09 -21.23 12.63
N ALA A 39 -18.02 -20.50 12.32
CA ALA A 39 -17.48 -19.49 13.21
C ALA A 39 -17.34 -18.16 12.43
N GLY A 40 -18.27 -17.22 12.64
CA GLY A 40 -18.07 -15.81 12.32
C GLY A 40 -18.05 -15.40 10.83
N GLN A 41 -18.94 -15.93 9.98
CA GLN A 41 -19.15 -15.31 8.66
C GLN A 41 -19.81 -13.93 8.82
N VAL A 42 -18.99 -12.88 8.85
CA VAL A 42 -19.45 -11.49 8.76
C VAL A 42 -19.94 -11.25 7.34
N SER A 43 -21.18 -10.79 7.18
CA SER A 43 -21.71 -10.43 5.87
C SER A 43 -20.96 -9.24 5.27
N GLU A 44 -20.94 -9.12 3.94
CA GLU A 44 -20.36 -7.94 3.23
C GLU A 44 -20.91 -6.62 3.80
N LYS A 45 -22.19 -6.58 4.16
CA LYS A 45 -22.85 -5.41 4.76
C LYS A 45 -22.25 -5.06 6.13
N GLU A 46 -22.05 -6.06 7.00
CA GLU A 46 -21.50 -5.86 8.34
C GLU A 46 -20.02 -5.47 8.30
N ALA A 47 -19.22 -6.13 7.48
CA ALA A 47 -17.80 -5.81 7.29
C ALA A 47 -17.63 -4.35 6.86
N ARG A 48 -18.45 -3.92 5.89
CA ARG A 48 -18.51 -2.53 5.45
C ARG A 48 -18.94 -1.57 6.56
N GLN A 49 -19.97 -1.90 7.32
CA GLN A 49 -20.44 -1.04 8.42
C GLN A 49 -19.36 -0.85 9.49
N VAL A 50 -18.61 -1.91 9.82
CA VAL A 50 -17.48 -1.84 10.76
C VAL A 50 -16.36 -0.96 10.20
N ALA A 51 -15.99 -1.12 8.93
CA ALA A 51 -15.00 -0.28 8.28
C ALA A 51 -15.42 1.20 8.23
N GLU A 52 -16.68 1.49 7.87
CA GLU A 52 -17.23 2.84 7.84
C GLU A 52 -17.31 3.47 9.23
N ALA A 53 -17.66 2.69 10.27
CA ALA A 53 -17.73 3.17 11.65
C ALA A 53 -16.33 3.47 12.23
N ALA A 54 -15.30 2.77 11.77
CA ALA A 54 -13.91 3.00 12.16
C ALA A 54 -13.25 4.17 11.40
N ARG A 55 -13.87 4.64 10.32
CA ARG A 55 -13.38 5.75 9.50
C ARG A 55 -13.51 7.08 10.24
N GLU A 56 -12.58 7.99 10.00
CA GLU A 56 -12.74 9.40 10.37
C GLU A 56 -13.77 10.06 9.46
N SER A 57 -14.93 10.42 10.02
CA SER A 57 -16.06 10.96 9.26
C SER A 57 -16.11 12.48 9.18
N SER A 58 -15.38 13.21 10.04
CA SER A 58 -15.27 14.67 9.95
C SER A 58 -14.16 15.09 8.99
N TRP A 59 -14.41 16.17 8.28
CA TRP A 59 -13.46 16.85 7.39
C TRP A 59 -13.34 18.28 7.86
N ASP A 60 -12.52 18.48 8.89
CA ASP A 60 -12.40 19.79 9.55
C ASP A 60 -11.35 20.68 8.86
N ARG A 61 -10.57 20.12 7.93
CA ARG A 61 -9.49 20.78 7.19
C ARG A 61 -9.66 20.60 5.67
N PRO A 62 -9.22 21.57 4.85
CA PRO A 62 -9.25 21.42 3.40
C PRO A 62 -8.30 20.32 2.91
N SER A 63 -8.65 19.70 1.77
CA SER A 63 -7.82 18.73 1.04
C SER A 63 -7.79 19.11 -0.43
N PHE A 64 -6.59 19.21 -1.00
CA PHE A 64 -6.40 19.50 -2.43
C PHE A 64 -6.91 18.34 -3.28
N GLY A 65 -6.60 17.11 -2.89
CA GLY A 65 -7.06 15.90 -3.58
C GLY A 65 -8.58 15.82 -3.63
N LYS A 66 -9.26 16.09 -2.51
CA LYS A 66 -10.73 16.11 -2.45
C LYS A 66 -11.34 17.12 -3.42
N GLU A 67 -10.82 18.35 -3.40
CA GLU A 67 -11.30 19.42 -4.27
C GLU A 67 -11.05 19.10 -5.75
N LEU A 68 -9.93 18.45 -6.07
CA LEU A 68 -9.60 17.99 -7.42
C LEU A 68 -10.63 16.98 -7.95
N PHE A 69 -11.08 16.02 -7.14
CA PHE A 69 -12.15 15.08 -7.53
C PHE A 69 -13.51 15.77 -7.69
N LEU A 70 -13.75 16.86 -6.96
CA LEU A 70 -14.95 17.69 -7.09
C LEU A 70 -14.90 18.68 -8.27
N GLY A 71 -13.86 18.64 -9.11
CA GLY A 71 -13.73 19.57 -10.23
C GLY A 71 -13.32 20.99 -9.82
N ARG A 72 -12.85 21.17 -8.58
CA ARG A 72 -12.43 22.45 -8.00
C ARG A 72 -10.92 22.48 -7.89
N PHE A 73 -10.27 23.19 -8.81
CA PHE A 73 -8.81 23.29 -8.82
C PHE A 73 -8.30 24.37 -7.85
N ARG A 74 -8.24 24.02 -6.56
CA ARG A 74 -7.80 24.87 -5.44
C ARG A 74 -6.28 24.91 -5.29
N LEU A 75 -5.60 25.46 -6.31
CA LEU A 75 -4.14 25.55 -6.35
C LEU A 75 -3.54 26.28 -5.12
N ASP A 76 -4.31 27.16 -4.49
CA ASP A 76 -3.95 27.87 -3.26
C ASP A 76 -3.69 26.97 -2.05
N LEU A 77 -4.16 25.71 -2.06
CA LEU A 77 -3.89 24.75 -0.98
C LEU A 77 -2.48 24.15 -1.03
N ILE A 78 -1.80 24.27 -2.17
CA ILE A 78 -0.44 23.72 -2.37
C ILE A 78 0.57 24.76 -2.87
N ASN A 79 0.10 25.95 -3.28
CA ASN A 79 0.91 27.06 -3.74
C ASN A 79 0.69 28.31 -2.83
N PRO A 80 1.76 28.94 -2.30
CA PRO A 80 3.17 28.64 -2.54
C PRO A 80 3.61 27.28 -1.98
N TRP A 81 4.66 26.72 -2.56
CA TRP A 81 5.22 25.43 -2.10
C TRP A 81 5.53 25.49 -0.59
N PRO A 82 4.99 24.56 0.23
CA PRO A 82 5.24 24.55 1.67
C PRO A 82 6.73 24.41 2.00
N ARG A 83 7.17 24.93 3.14
CA ARG A 83 8.58 24.87 3.58
C ARG A 83 8.67 24.41 5.03
N SER A 84 9.70 23.63 5.33
CA SER A 84 10.06 23.25 6.69
C SER A 84 10.77 24.39 7.42
N ASP A 85 10.73 24.36 8.76
CA ASP A 85 11.51 25.27 9.60
C ASP A 85 13.02 25.05 9.37
N PRO A 86 13.83 26.09 9.09
CA PRO A 86 15.27 25.96 8.88
C PRO A 86 16.02 25.29 10.05
N ALA A 87 15.59 25.51 11.29
CA ALA A 87 16.21 24.89 12.47
C ALA A 87 15.91 23.38 12.51
N ASP A 88 14.75 22.94 12.05
CA ASP A 88 14.40 21.53 11.94
C ASP A 88 15.19 20.86 10.82
N VAL A 89 15.36 21.55 9.68
CA VAL A 89 16.18 21.08 8.56
C VAL A 89 17.63 20.86 9.01
N ALA A 90 18.25 21.82 9.69
CA ALA A 90 19.64 21.70 10.13
C ALA A 90 19.87 20.49 11.06
N ARG A 91 18.97 20.26 12.02
CA ARG A 91 19.06 19.09 12.92
C ARG A 91 18.85 17.77 12.18
N ALA A 92 17.91 17.75 11.25
CA ALA A 92 17.65 16.57 10.45
C ALA A 92 18.85 16.25 9.54
N ASP A 93 19.47 17.25 8.92
CA ASP A 93 20.64 17.08 8.06
C ASP A 93 21.85 16.53 8.85
N GLU A 94 22.06 16.95 10.09
CA GLU A 94 23.08 16.38 10.99
C GLU A 94 22.84 14.88 11.20
N PHE A 95 21.61 14.48 11.56
CA PHE A 95 21.26 13.07 11.73
C PHE A 95 21.41 12.29 10.42
N LEU A 96 20.93 12.82 9.29
CA LEU A 96 21.05 12.18 7.97
C LEU A 96 22.52 12.00 7.55
N GLY A 97 23.40 12.94 7.92
CA GLY A 97 24.85 12.82 7.73
C GLY A 97 25.43 11.63 8.49
N ARG A 98 25.15 11.54 9.81
CA ARG A 98 25.60 10.42 10.65
C ARG A 98 25.03 9.07 10.21
N LEU A 99 23.75 9.04 9.83
CA LEU A 99 23.11 7.85 9.30
C LEU A 99 23.78 7.40 7.98
N ARG A 100 24.13 8.35 7.10
CA ARG A 100 24.84 8.05 5.85
C ARG A 100 26.20 7.42 6.12
N GLU A 101 26.97 8.00 7.02
CA GLU A 101 28.30 7.49 7.37
C GLU A 101 28.20 6.05 7.86
N PHE A 102 27.33 5.79 8.84
CA PHE A 102 27.08 4.45 9.36
C PHE A 102 26.65 3.45 8.28
N LEU A 103 25.70 3.83 7.42
CA LEU A 103 25.23 2.96 6.34
C LEU A 103 26.30 2.62 5.31
N ILE A 104 27.31 3.48 5.11
CA ILE A 104 28.42 3.24 4.19
C ILE A 104 29.52 2.41 4.86
N SER A 105 29.83 2.68 6.13
CA SER A 105 30.98 2.08 6.82
C SER A 105 30.69 0.77 7.52
N GLU A 106 29.46 0.56 8.01
CA GLU A 106 29.13 -0.54 8.93
C GLU A 106 28.04 -1.47 8.40
N VAL A 107 27.39 -1.18 7.27
CA VAL A 107 26.27 -1.97 6.75
C VAL A 107 26.61 -2.60 5.40
N ASP A 108 26.64 -3.94 5.37
CA ASP A 108 26.73 -4.72 4.14
C ASP A 108 25.34 -5.18 3.67
N GLY A 109 24.75 -4.44 2.73
CA GLY A 109 23.45 -4.77 2.14
C GLY A 109 23.44 -6.09 1.36
N ALA A 110 24.57 -6.48 0.76
CA ALA A 110 24.68 -7.74 0.01
C ALA A 110 24.69 -8.94 0.97
N ALA A 111 25.36 -8.81 2.12
CA ALA A 111 25.28 -9.81 3.18
C ALA A 111 23.84 -10.00 3.68
N ILE A 112 23.10 -8.91 3.90
CA ILE A 112 21.70 -8.99 4.35
C ILE A 112 20.83 -9.78 3.34
N GLU A 113 21.02 -9.54 2.05
CA GLU A 113 20.28 -10.24 0.99
C GLU A 113 20.64 -11.73 0.91
N ARG A 114 21.94 -12.03 0.89
CA ARG A 114 22.48 -13.39 0.79
C ARG A 114 22.08 -14.24 1.99
N ASP A 115 22.30 -13.71 3.18
CA ASP A 115 22.12 -14.44 4.44
C ASP A 115 20.66 -14.36 4.93
N ALA A 116 19.81 -13.59 4.22
CA ALA A 116 18.40 -13.40 4.52
C ALA A 116 18.14 -12.99 5.98
N SER A 117 18.99 -12.12 6.52
CA SER A 117 18.94 -11.65 7.91
C SER A 117 19.66 -10.32 8.05
N ILE A 118 19.15 -9.43 8.91
CA ILE A 118 19.87 -8.21 9.31
C ILE A 118 20.83 -8.60 10.47
N PRO A 119 22.15 -8.30 10.39
CA PRO A 119 23.08 -8.58 11.49
C PRO A 119 22.75 -7.80 12.78
N ASP A 120 23.06 -8.38 13.95
CA ASP A 120 22.78 -7.77 15.26
C ASP A 120 23.49 -6.41 15.40
N GLU A 121 24.70 -6.29 14.87
CA GLU A 121 25.51 -5.08 14.89
C GLU A 121 24.81 -3.92 14.17
N VAL A 122 24.04 -4.22 13.12
CA VAL A 122 23.26 -3.21 12.39
C VAL A 122 22.11 -2.70 13.25
N PHE A 123 21.40 -3.58 13.97
CA PHE A 123 20.37 -3.17 14.93
C PHE A 123 20.96 -2.28 16.04
N GLN A 124 22.10 -2.68 16.58
CA GLN A 124 22.78 -1.94 17.64
C GLN A 124 23.28 -0.58 17.16
N GLY A 125 23.85 -0.49 15.96
CA GLY A 125 24.27 0.77 15.35
C GLY A 125 23.10 1.73 15.10
N LEU A 126 21.99 1.21 14.57
CA LEU A 126 20.76 1.98 14.42
C LEU A 126 20.21 2.49 15.76
N ALA A 127 20.27 1.67 16.82
CA ALA A 127 19.91 2.08 18.17
C ALA A 127 20.84 3.19 18.71
N ARG A 128 22.16 3.04 18.59
CA ARG A 128 23.15 4.06 19.01
C ARG A 128 22.96 5.40 18.29
N LEU A 129 22.54 5.38 17.03
CA LEU A 129 22.22 6.58 16.25
C LEU A 129 20.90 7.25 16.66
N GLY A 130 20.01 6.55 17.37
CA GLY A 130 18.64 6.99 17.64
C GLY A 130 17.67 6.77 16.48
N ALA A 131 17.99 5.88 15.53
CA ALA A 131 17.17 5.64 14.33
C ALA A 131 15.78 5.05 14.66
N PHE A 132 15.63 4.31 15.75
CA PHE A 132 14.32 3.84 16.25
C PHE A 132 13.49 4.97 16.91
N GLY A 133 14.13 6.10 17.25
CA GLY A 133 13.52 7.28 17.86
C GLY A 133 13.24 8.46 16.93
N MET A 134 13.42 8.32 15.60
CA MET A 134 13.28 9.43 14.62
C MET A 134 12.04 10.31 14.81
N LYS A 135 10.83 9.76 14.91
CA LYS A 135 9.57 10.54 15.01
C LYS A 135 9.08 10.78 16.44
N ILE A 136 9.76 10.17 17.43
CA ILE A 136 9.40 10.29 18.83
C ILE A 136 9.80 11.70 19.31
N ASP A 137 8.95 12.33 20.10
CA ASP A 137 9.22 13.66 20.62
C ASP A 137 10.47 13.66 21.51
N ARG A 138 11.22 14.77 21.48
CA ARG A 138 12.47 14.91 22.22
C ARG A 138 12.29 14.81 23.73
N SER A 139 11.12 15.18 24.26
CA SER A 139 10.78 15.00 25.68
C SER A 139 10.76 13.54 26.12
N TYR A 140 10.59 12.60 25.19
CA TYR A 140 10.69 11.16 25.43
C TYR A 140 12.01 10.56 24.90
N GLY A 141 13.04 11.38 24.66
CA GLY A 141 14.35 10.92 24.19
C GLY A 141 14.48 10.64 22.70
N GLY A 142 13.43 10.94 21.90
CA GLY A 142 13.49 10.81 20.45
C GLY A 142 14.19 11.99 19.74
N LEU A 143 14.23 11.93 18.41
CA LEU A 143 14.86 12.97 17.57
C LEU A 143 13.89 14.08 17.15
N GLY A 144 12.57 13.81 17.20
CA GLY A 144 11.53 14.77 16.80
C GLY A 144 11.59 15.17 15.31
N LEU A 145 12.02 14.27 14.42
CA LEU A 145 12.06 14.53 12.98
C LEU A 145 10.65 14.69 12.40
N SER A 146 10.54 15.60 11.45
CA SER A 146 9.34 15.78 10.63
C SER A 146 9.12 14.59 9.69
N ASN A 147 7.91 14.43 9.14
CA ASN A 147 7.62 13.34 8.20
C ASN A 147 8.52 13.40 6.96
N LEU A 148 8.83 14.60 6.47
CA LEU A 148 9.73 14.77 5.32
C LEU A 148 11.13 14.20 5.61
N HIS A 149 11.71 14.55 6.75
CA HIS A 149 13.06 14.14 7.12
C HIS A 149 13.13 12.66 7.52
N TYR A 150 12.08 12.14 8.15
CA TYR A 150 11.92 10.72 8.37
C TYR A 150 11.89 9.93 7.05
N CYS A 151 11.12 10.38 6.05
CA CYS A 151 11.08 9.73 4.74
C CYS A 151 12.44 9.80 4.02
N ARG A 152 13.20 10.89 4.18
CA ARG A 152 14.58 10.99 3.68
C ARG A 152 15.52 9.99 4.34
N ALA A 153 15.40 9.76 5.65
CA ALA A 153 16.17 8.75 6.36
C ALA A 153 15.84 7.33 5.86
N LEU A 154 14.54 7.04 5.64
CA LEU A 154 14.11 5.76 5.07
C LEU A 154 14.60 5.55 3.63
N MET A 155 14.59 6.59 2.79
CA MET A 155 15.17 6.54 1.44
C MET A 155 16.65 6.18 1.49
N LEU A 156 17.39 6.80 2.41
CA LEU A 156 18.82 6.56 2.57
C LEU A 156 19.10 5.12 3.05
N ALA A 157 18.43 4.67 4.12
CA ALA A 157 18.56 3.31 4.63
C ALA A 157 18.14 2.24 3.60
N GLY A 158 17.01 2.47 2.93
CA GLY A 158 16.49 1.58 1.89
C GLY A 158 17.38 1.48 0.66
N SER A 159 18.22 2.50 0.38
CA SER A 159 19.17 2.47 -0.74
C SER A 159 20.35 1.51 -0.51
N VAL A 160 20.64 1.15 0.75
CA VAL A 160 21.64 0.12 1.10
C VAL A 160 20.96 -1.23 1.27
N SER A 161 19.84 -1.28 2.00
CA SER A 161 19.01 -2.48 2.11
C SER A 161 17.54 -2.10 2.35
N PRO A 162 16.62 -2.44 1.44
CA PRO A 162 15.20 -2.21 1.63
C PRO A 162 14.62 -2.88 2.88
N ALA A 163 15.25 -3.96 3.38
CA ALA A 163 14.87 -4.60 4.65
C ALA A 163 15.08 -3.68 5.87
N ILE A 164 16.14 -2.87 5.88
CA ILE A 164 16.37 -1.88 6.95
C ILE A 164 15.34 -0.76 6.87
N GLY A 165 15.02 -0.30 5.66
CA GLY A 165 13.94 0.67 5.45
C GLY A 165 12.59 0.16 5.99
N ALA A 166 12.26 -1.10 5.71
CA ALA A 166 11.05 -1.75 6.20
C ALA A 166 11.07 -1.96 7.73
N LEU A 167 12.20 -2.32 8.33
CA LEU A 167 12.39 -2.43 9.78
C LEU A 167 12.05 -1.11 10.49
N LEU A 168 12.67 -0.01 10.07
CA LEU A 168 12.47 1.32 10.65
C LEU A 168 11.05 1.85 10.36
N SER A 169 10.51 1.57 9.16
CA SER A 169 9.14 1.90 8.79
C SER A 169 8.12 1.20 9.69
N ALA A 170 8.16 -0.13 9.77
CA ALA A 170 7.23 -0.90 10.57
C ALA A 170 7.29 -0.51 12.06
N HIS A 171 8.49 -0.24 12.57
CA HIS A 171 8.68 0.20 13.95
C HIS A 171 7.99 1.53 14.27
N GLN A 172 8.07 2.54 13.38
CA GLN A 172 7.64 3.91 13.72
C GLN A 172 6.42 4.44 12.97
N SER A 173 6.09 3.90 11.80
CA SER A 173 4.91 4.31 11.02
C SER A 173 3.64 3.66 11.52
N ILE A 174 3.72 2.41 12.02
CA ILE A 174 2.56 1.62 12.46
C ILE A 174 2.76 0.90 13.79
N GLY A 175 4.01 0.60 14.16
CA GLY A 175 4.36 0.02 15.45
C GLY A 175 4.04 0.95 16.63
N VAL A 176 4.28 0.46 17.85
CA VAL A 176 3.86 1.07 19.13
C VAL A 176 4.07 2.60 19.23
N PRO A 177 5.18 3.21 18.76
CA PRO A 177 5.37 4.67 18.79
C PRO A 177 4.20 5.48 18.21
N GLN A 178 3.64 5.07 17.06
CA GLN A 178 2.67 5.91 16.34
C GLN A 178 1.28 5.91 16.99
N PRO A 179 0.65 4.76 17.29
CA PRO A 179 -0.61 4.74 18.03
C PRO A 179 -0.50 5.43 19.39
N LEU A 180 0.61 5.27 20.11
CA LEU A 180 0.81 5.95 21.40
C LEU A 180 0.98 7.45 21.24
N LYS A 181 1.73 7.93 20.23
CA LYS A 181 1.86 9.37 19.95
C LYS A 181 0.49 10.02 19.78
N MET A 182 -0.40 9.37 19.01
CA MET A 182 -1.70 9.91 18.64
C MET A 182 -2.80 9.69 19.70
N PHE A 183 -2.82 8.52 20.35
CA PHE A 183 -3.96 8.08 21.18
C PHE A 183 -3.58 7.61 22.58
N GLY A 184 -2.28 7.53 22.89
CA GLY A 184 -1.80 7.08 24.18
C GLY A 184 -2.02 8.11 25.29
N THR A 185 -2.24 7.63 26.51
CA THR A 185 -2.28 8.47 27.72
C THR A 185 -0.88 9.02 28.04
N ALA A 186 -0.80 10.01 28.94
CA ALA A 186 0.48 10.56 29.39
C ALA A 186 1.36 9.47 30.02
N GLU A 187 0.76 8.57 30.81
CA GLU A 187 1.43 7.46 31.49
C GLU A 187 1.97 6.44 30.48
N GLN A 188 1.17 6.08 29.47
CA GLN A 188 1.61 5.17 28.41
C GLN A 188 2.77 5.77 27.61
N LYS A 189 2.69 7.07 27.27
CA LYS A 189 3.75 7.78 26.55
C LYS A 189 5.05 7.79 27.36
N GLN A 190 4.98 8.16 28.63
CA GLN A 190 6.13 8.20 29.53
C GLN A 190 6.75 6.82 29.76
N ARG A 191 5.94 5.76 29.78
CA ARG A 191 6.40 4.38 30.00
C ARG A 191 7.08 3.78 28.77
N PHE A 192 6.48 3.92 27.58
CA PHE A 192 6.90 3.16 26.40
C PHE A 192 7.75 3.95 25.41
N LEU A 193 7.50 5.25 25.18
CA LEU A 193 8.22 6.01 24.16
C LEU A 193 9.73 6.12 24.45
N PRO A 194 10.19 6.34 25.70
CA PRO A 194 11.63 6.36 25.99
C PRO A 194 12.34 5.04 25.70
N ARG A 195 11.70 3.90 25.94
CA ARG A 195 12.26 2.57 25.63
C ARG A 195 12.48 2.39 24.12
N LEU A 196 11.49 2.78 23.33
CA LEU A 196 11.52 2.72 21.87
C LEU A 196 12.58 3.69 21.30
N ALA A 197 12.69 4.90 21.87
CA ALA A 197 13.73 5.86 21.52
C ALA A 197 15.15 5.35 21.88
N ALA A 198 15.27 4.54 22.94
CA ALA A 198 16.52 3.91 23.35
C ALA A 198 16.90 2.65 22.53
N GLY A 199 16.08 2.25 21.55
CA GLY A 199 16.41 1.18 20.61
C GLY A 199 15.61 -0.11 20.77
N GLU A 200 14.61 -0.17 21.66
CA GLU A 200 13.67 -1.29 21.67
C GLU A 200 12.85 -1.32 20.38
N ILE A 201 12.63 -2.52 19.83
CA ILE A 201 11.96 -2.71 18.54
C ILE A 201 10.49 -3.01 18.77
N SER A 202 9.65 -2.55 17.83
CA SER A 202 8.21 -2.76 17.90
C SER A 202 7.64 -3.34 16.62
N ALA A 203 6.53 -4.04 16.75
CA ALA A 203 5.79 -4.68 15.67
C ALA A 203 4.29 -4.38 15.74
N PHE A 204 3.63 -4.38 14.58
CA PHE A 204 2.18 -4.17 14.43
C PHE A 204 1.50 -5.48 14.01
N LEU A 205 0.58 -5.97 14.83
CA LEU A 205 -0.05 -7.29 14.69
C LEU A 205 -1.56 -7.16 14.49
N LEU A 206 -1.98 -7.13 13.23
CA LEU A 206 -3.39 -7.05 12.82
C LEU A 206 -3.82 -8.28 12.02
N THR A 207 -3.11 -8.56 10.93
CA THR A 207 -3.39 -9.62 9.94
C THR A 207 -3.40 -11.01 10.58
N GLU A 208 -4.31 -11.86 10.10
CA GLU A 208 -4.48 -13.26 10.52
C GLU A 208 -4.50 -14.15 9.26
N PRO A 209 -4.34 -15.49 9.38
CA PRO A 209 -4.27 -16.38 8.22
C PRO A 209 -5.38 -16.20 7.17
N ASP A 210 -6.62 -15.93 7.59
CA ASP A 210 -7.76 -15.71 6.70
C ASP A 210 -8.27 -14.25 6.70
N VAL A 211 -7.54 -13.33 7.34
CA VAL A 211 -7.94 -11.92 7.54
C VAL A 211 -6.81 -10.98 7.09
N GLY A 212 -7.01 -10.34 5.93
CA GLY A 212 -6.14 -9.27 5.42
C GLY A 212 -6.87 -7.94 5.28
N SER A 213 -7.39 -7.65 4.09
CA SER A 213 -8.06 -6.39 3.75
C SER A 213 -9.41 -6.18 4.46
N ASP A 214 -9.99 -7.21 5.08
CA ASP A 214 -11.23 -7.14 5.87
C ASP A 214 -10.98 -7.38 7.36
N PRO A 215 -10.40 -6.41 8.08
CA PRO A 215 -10.07 -6.56 9.49
C PRO A 215 -11.31 -6.70 10.39
N ALA A 216 -12.53 -6.50 9.87
CA ALA A 216 -13.75 -6.71 10.64
C ALA A 216 -13.98 -8.19 10.99
N ARG A 217 -13.39 -9.12 10.23
CA ARG A 217 -13.44 -10.58 10.44
C ARG A 217 -12.42 -11.11 11.45
N LEU A 218 -11.61 -10.24 12.05
CA LEU A 218 -10.60 -10.60 13.04
C LEU A 218 -11.15 -11.53 14.13
N ALA A 219 -10.45 -12.65 14.33
CA ALA A 219 -10.79 -13.76 15.22
C ALA A 219 -9.95 -13.82 16.50
N THR A 220 -8.77 -13.19 16.57
CA THR A 220 -8.00 -13.09 17.84
C THR A 220 -8.87 -12.42 18.91
N THR A 221 -9.02 -13.03 20.06
CA THR A 221 -9.86 -12.55 21.17
C THR A 221 -9.03 -11.93 22.28
N ALA A 222 -9.66 -11.06 23.07
CA ALA A 222 -9.15 -10.51 24.32
C ALA A 222 -10.26 -10.57 25.38
N GLU A 223 -10.27 -11.61 26.20
CA GLU A 223 -11.29 -11.80 27.23
C GLU A 223 -10.94 -11.01 28.50
N PRO A 224 -11.83 -10.15 29.02
CA PRO A 224 -11.59 -9.44 30.27
C PRO A 224 -11.41 -10.42 31.43
N THR A 225 -10.41 -10.20 32.29
CA THR A 225 -10.21 -11.05 33.47
C THR A 225 -11.36 -10.86 34.48
N PRO A 226 -11.74 -11.90 35.27
CA PRO A 226 -12.83 -11.81 36.23
C PRO A 226 -12.65 -10.72 37.30
N ASP A 227 -11.41 -10.43 37.67
CA ASP A 227 -11.02 -9.39 38.62
C ASP A 227 -10.95 -7.98 38.00
N GLY A 228 -11.13 -7.85 36.68
CA GLY A 228 -11.09 -6.59 35.94
C GLY A 228 -9.70 -5.93 35.90
N THR A 229 -8.62 -6.68 36.16
CA THR A 229 -7.25 -6.15 36.13
C THR A 229 -6.68 -6.08 34.72
N GLY A 230 -7.18 -6.89 33.79
CA GLY A 230 -6.69 -6.91 32.41
C GLY A 230 -7.51 -7.80 31.48
N TYR A 231 -6.82 -8.37 30.49
CA TYR A 231 -7.39 -9.21 29.44
C TYR A 231 -6.51 -10.44 29.20
N ARG A 232 -7.11 -11.53 28.69
CA ARG A 232 -6.43 -12.73 28.20
C ARG A 232 -6.57 -12.83 26.69
N LEU A 233 -5.44 -12.77 25.98
CA LEU A 233 -5.40 -12.81 24.53
C LEU A 233 -5.19 -14.24 24.01
N ASN A 234 -5.99 -14.62 23.01
CA ASN A 234 -5.89 -15.89 22.31
C ASN A 234 -6.05 -15.69 20.80
N GLY A 235 -5.14 -16.23 19.99
CA GLY A 235 -5.23 -16.13 18.54
C GLY A 235 -3.91 -16.34 17.80
N VAL A 236 -3.94 -16.11 16.50
CA VAL A 236 -2.78 -16.21 15.62
C VAL A 236 -2.71 -14.99 14.71
N LYS A 237 -1.52 -14.37 14.66
CA LYS A 237 -1.21 -13.22 13.80
C LYS A 237 -0.19 -13.63 12.76
N LEU A 238 -0.43 -13.19 11.52
CA LEU A 238 0.37 -13.55 10.35
C LEU A 238 1.01 -12.31 9.72
N TRP A 239 2.17 -12.52 9.12
CA TRP A 239 2.95 -11.50 8.40
C TRP A 239 3.33 -10.29 9.24
N ALA A 240 3.59 -10.49 10.53
CA ALA A 240 3.93 -9.41 11.44
C ALA A 240 5.40 -9.02 11.29
N THR A 241 5.65 -7.94 10.54
CA THR A 241 6.98 -7.32 10.39
C THR A 241 7.51 -6.87 11.75
N ASN A 242 8.80 -7.11 11.95
CA ASN A 242 9.57 -7.07 13.19
C ASN A 242 9.17 -8.08 14.27
N GLY A 243 8.11 -8.89 14.08
CA GLY A 243 7.57 -9.69 15.18
C GLY A 243 8.48 -10.83 15.67
N THR A 244 9.51 -11.22 14.91
CA THR A 244 10.55 -12.15 15.39
C THR A 244 11.53 -11.49 16.37
N VAL A 245 11.67 -10.15 16.36
CA VAL A 245 12.66 -9.39 17.14
C VAL A 245 12.06 -8.33 18.07
N ALA A 246 10.77 -8.02 17.95
CA ALA A 246 10.12 -6.96 18.68
C ALA A 246 9.94 -7.29 20.17
N THR A 247 10.32 -6.35 21.04
CA THR A 247 10.10 -6.40 22.48
C THR A 247 8.76 -5.78 22.88
N LEU A 248 8.19 -4.92 22.03
CA LEU A 248 6.89 -4.29 22.22
C LEU A 248 5.99 -4.51 21.01
N LEU A 249 4.79 -5.02 21.25
CA LEU A 249 3.82 -5.32 20.20
C LEU A 249 2.62 -4.39 20.33
N VAL A 250 2.07 -3.92 19.22
CA VAL A 250 0.68 -3.46 19.19
C VAL A 250 -0.18 -4.56 18.59
N VAL A 251 -1.08 -5.13 19.40
CA VAL A 251 -1.91 -6.27 19.03
C VAL A 251 -3.35 -5.83 18.91
N MET A 252 -3.98 -6.16 17.78
CA MET A 252 -5.41 -5.96 17.55
C MET A 252 -6.15 -7.24 17.92
N ALA A 253 -7.06 -7.14 18.89
CA ALA A 253 -7.85 -8.27 19.38
C ALA A 253 -9.31 -7.85 19.65
N ARG A 254 -10.24 -8.79 19.50
CA ARG A 254 -11.67 -8.57 19.73
C ARG A 254 -12.01 -8.79 21.19
N VAL A 255 -12.52 -7.75 21.83
CA VAL A 255 -13.14 -7.85 23.15
C VAL A 255 -14.62 -8.23 22.96
N PRO A 256 -15.14 -9.26 23.65
CA PRO A 256 -16.55 -9.63 23.54
C PRO A 256 -17.46 -8.52 24.07
N ALA A 257 -18.64 -8.38 23.46
CA ALA A 257 -19.69 -7.53 24.00
C ALA A 257 -20.30 -8.19 25.24
N ALA A 258 -20.68 -7.38 26.24
CA ALA A 258 -21.35 -7.84 27.46
C ALA A 258 -22.31 -6.74 27.97
N GLU A 259 -23.13 -7.06 28.97
CA GLU A 259 -24.00 -6.04 29.57
C GLU A 259 -23.17 -4.87 30.13
N GLY A 260 -23.47 -3.64 29.67
CA GLY A 260 -22.69 -2.44 29.99
C GLY A 260 -21.35 -2.30 29.26
N ARG A 261 -20.97 -3.22 28.36
CA ARG A 261 -19.74 -3.19 27.57
C ARG A 261 -20.00 -3.44 26.09
N ARG A 262 -19.64 -2.46 25.26
CA ARG A 262 -19.84 -2.56 23.80
C ARG A 262 -18.93 -3.62 23.15
N GLY A 263 -17.76 -3.90 23.73
CA GLY A 263 -16.76 -4.76 23.11
C GLY A 263 -16.22 -4.17 21.80
N GLY A 264 -15.71 -5.04 20.94
CA GLY A 264 -15.20 -4.72 19.62
C GLY A 264 -13.68 -4.86 19.50
N ILE A 265 -13.15 -4.51 18.33
CA ILE A 265 -11.71 -4.59 18.07
C ILE A 265 -11.01 -3.51 18.91
N THR A 266 -10.06 -3.93 19.73
CA THR A 266 -9.30 -3.10 20.67
C THR A 266 -7.81 -3.24 20.37
N ALA A 267 -7.07 -2.15 20.52
CA ALA A 267 -5.62 -2.10 20.36
C ALA A 267 -4.94 -2.17 21.72
N PHE A 268 -3.94 -3.05 21.85
CA PHE A 268 -3.19 -3.29 23.09
C PHE A 268 -1.71 -3.10 22.87
N VAL A 269 -1.00 -2.47 23.82
CA VAL A 269 0.45 -2.62 23.94
C VAL A 269 0.75 -3.92 24.70
N VAL A 270 1.49 -4.83 24.09
CA VAL A 270 1.83 -6.13 24.70
C VAL A 270 3.35 -6.25 24.76
N GLU A 271 3.88 -6.57 25.94
CA GLU A 271 5.29 -6.93 26.07
C GLU A 271 5.54 -8.23 25.32
N GLY A 272 6.50 -8.25 24.40
CA GLY A 272 6.78 -9.40 23.54
C GLY A 272 7.09 -10.65 24.36
N ASP A 273 7.79 -10.49 25.48
CA ASP A 273 8.20 -11.58 26.41
C ASP A 273 7.12 -12.07 27.36
N THR A 274 5.88 -11.58 27.24
CA THR A 274 4.78 -12.12 28.04
C THR A 274 4.59 -13.61 27.79
N GLU A 275 4.45 -14.39 28.86
CA GLU A 275 4.15 -15.83 28.82
C GLU A 275 2.90 -16.09 27.96
N GLY A 276 2.95 -17.16 27.16
CA GLY A 276 1.88 -17.53 26.22
C GLY A 276 2.03 -16.96 24.81
N ILE A 277 3.02 -16.09 24.56
CA ILE A 277 3.38 -15.65 23.21
C ILE A 277 4.41 -16.62 22.63
N THR A 278 4.18 -17.10 21.41
CA THR A 278 5.15 -17.91 20.67
C THR A 278 5.27 -17.42 19.24
N VAL A 279 6.48 -17.10 18.80
CA VAL A 279 6.77 -16.89 17.37
C VAL A 279 6.90 -18.28 16.77
N GLU A 280 5.85 -18.79 16.13
CA GLU A 280 5.88 -20.15 15.60
C GLU A 280 6.92 -20.29 14.48
N ARG A 281 7.02 -19.26 13.62
CA ARG A 281 7.86 -19.28 12.42
C ARG A 281 8.28 -17.88 12.01
N ARG A 282 9.50 -17.77 11.47
CA ARG A 282 9.91 -16.65 10.62
C ARG A 282 9.47 -16.91 9.18
N ASN A 283 8.74 -15.97 8.59
CA ASN A 283 8.31 -16.05 7.20
C ASN A 283 9.46 -15.64 6.26
N ALA A 284 9.53 -16.26 5.09
CA ALA A 284 10.48 -15.93 4.03
C ALA A 284 9.73 -15.48 2.76
N PHE A 285 10.32 -14.53 2.03
CA PHE A 285 9.71 -13.93 0.85
C PHE A 285 10.70 -13.84 -0.31
N ILE A 286 10.17 -13.64 -1.52
CA ILE A 286 10.98 -13.47 -2.73
C ILE A 286 11.87 -12.22 -2.67
N GLY A 287 11.45 -11.18 -1.95
CA GLY A 287 12.18 -9.93 -1.75
C GLY A 287 12.12 -9.51 -0.28
N LEU A 288 12.87 -8.47 0.07
CA LEU A 288 13.14 -8.05 1.45
C LEU A 288 13.66 -9.23 2.29
N ARG A 289 14.65 -10.00 1.78
CA ARG A 289 15.07 -11.26 2.43
C ARG A 289 15.56 -11.09 3.86
N GLY A 290 16.11 -9.92 4.21
CA GLY A 290 16.49 -9.56 5.58
C GLY A 290 15.33 -9.22 6.52
N LEU A 291 14.09 -9.17 6.02
CA LEU A 291 12.93 -8.76 6.80
C LEU A 291 12.66 -9.75 7.94
N GLU A 292 12.61 -9.24 9.15
CA GLU A 292 12.21 -9.99 10.33
C GLU A 292 10.67 -10.05 10.35
N ASN A 293 10.07 -11.16 9.96
CA ASN A 293 8.62 -11.27 9.79
C ASN A 293 8.10 -12.58 10.40
N SER A 294 6.99 -12.53 11.14
CA SER A 294 6.55 -13.64 11.98
C SER A 294 5.13 -14.13 11.71
N LEU A 295 4.94 -15.43 11.97
CA LEU A 295 3.67 -16.02 12.38
C LEU A 295 3.72 -16.17 13.91
N THR A 296 2.83 -15.48 14.62
CA THR A 296 2.86 -15.36 16.09
C THR A 296 1.56 -15.83 16.70
N ARG A 297 1.65 -16.77 17.64
CA ARG A 297 0.53 -17.27 18.42
C ARG A 297 0.47 -16.60 19.79
N PHE A 298 -0.75 -16.37 20.24
CA PHE A 298 -1.11 -15.96 21.59
C PHE A 298 -1.96 -17.06 22.23
N HIS A 299 -1.57 -17.54 23.40
CA HIS A 299 -2.34 -18.46 24.20
C HIS A 299 -2.36 -18.00 25.66
N ASP A 300 -3.53 -17.62 26.17
CA ASP A 300 -3.75 -17.11 27.53
C ASP A 300 -2.82 -15.95 27.94
N VAL A 301 -2.47 -15.08 26.98
CA VAL A 301 -1.52 -13.98 27.21
C VAL A 301 -2.18 -12.89 28.03
N PHE A 302 -1.69 -12.63 29.23
CA PHE A 302 -2.20 -11.57 30.09
C PHE A 302 -1.74 -10.18 29.63
N VAL A 303 -2.68 -9.25 29.50
CA VAL A 303 -2.42 -7.85 29.17
C VAL A 303 -3.12 -6.94 30.18
N PRO A 304 -2.38 -6.05 30.88
CA PRO A 304 -2.99 -5.13 31.84
C PRO A 304 -3.99 -4.17 31.18
N LYS A 305 -5.04 -3.76 31.92
CA LYS A 305 -6.06 -2.85 31.40
C LYS A 305 -5.50 -1.50 30.96
N GLU A 306 -4.46 -1.02 31.63
CA GLU A 306 -3.77 0.24 31.33
C GLU A 306 -2.97 0.20 30.03
N ASN A 307 -2.79 -0.98 29.43
CA ASN A 307 -2.14 -1.12 28.13
C ASN A 307 -3.12 -1.03 26.94
N VAL A 308 -4.42 -0.82 27.19
CA VAL A 308 -5.41 -0.52 26.15
C VAL A 308 -5.15 0.87 25.57
N ILE A 309 -4.98 0.98 24.26
CA ILE A 309 -4.72 2.24 23.57
C ILE A 309 -6.05 2.91 23.21
N GLY A 310 -6.26 4.15 23.64
CA GLY A 310 -7.42 5.00 23.28
C GLY A 310 -8.80 4.55 23.82
N GLY A 311 -8.96 3.28 24.18
CA GLY A 311 -10.15 2.69 24.80
C GLY A 311 -10.69 1.46 24.05
N GLU A 312 -11.50 0.67 24.76
CA GLU A 312 -12.15 -0.53 24.23
C GLU A 312 -12.99 -0.22 22.97
N GLY A 313 -12.91 -1.10 21.96
CA GLY A 313 -13.67 -1.01 20.72
C GLY A 313 -13.15 0.04 19.71
N LYS A 314 -12.08 0.77 20.05
CA LYS A 314 -11.49 1.80 19.17
C LYS A 314 -10.30 1.32 18.35
N GLY A 315 -9.90 0.06 18.46
CA GLY A 315 -8.68 -0.49 17.86
C GLY A 315 -8.64 -0.35 16.35
N LEU A 316 -9.73 -0.65 15.64
CA LEU A 316 -9.76 -0.52 14.19
C LEU A 316 -9.64 0.94 13.73
N LYS A 317 -10.29 1.87 14.44
CA LYS A 317 -10.15 3.32 14.17
C LYS A 317 -8.69 3.75 14.35
N ILE A 318 -8.07 3.34 15.45
CA ILE A 318 -6.66 3.64 15.74
C ILE A 318 -5.76 3.10 14.62
N ALA A 319 -5.97 1.85 14.18
CA ALA A 319 -5.21 1.23 13.10
C ALA A 319 -5.33 2.03 11.79
N LEU A 320 -6.55 2.34 11.36
CA LEU A 320 -6.81 3.06 10.11
C LEU A 320 -6.29 4.50 10.15
N THR A 321 -6.43 5.20 11.28
CA THR A 321 -5.88 6.56 11.45
C THR A 321 -4.35 6.55 11.45
N THR A 322 -3.72 5.61 12.14
CA THR A 322 -2.25 5.44 12.17
C THR A 322 -1.70 5.23 10.76
N LEU A 323 -2.39 4.42 9.94
CA LEU A 323 -2.03 4.18 8.55
C LEU A 323 -2.09 5.42 7.66
N ASN A 324 -2.90 6.44 7.97
CA ASN A 324 -3.03 7.61 7.09
C ASN A 324 -1.71 8.38 6.92
N THR A 325 -1.00 8.64 8.02
CA THR A 325 0.35 9.25 7.97
C THR A 325 1.44 8.21 7.83
N GLY A 326 1.25 7.00 8.38
CA GLY A 326 2.18 5.89 8.23
C GLY A 326 2.43 5.52 6.76
N ARG A 327 1.42 5.63 5.90
CA ARG A 327 1.51 5.39 4.45
C ARG A 327 2.54 6.22 3.70
N LEU A 328 3.11 7.27 4.29
CA LEU A 328 4.14 8.09 3.62
C LEU A 328 5.52 7.39 3.58
N SER A 329 5.80 6.44 4.48
CA SER A 329 7.09 5.73 4.51
C SER A 329 7.29 4.79 3.31
N LEU A 330 6.22 4.13 2.85
CA LEU A 330 6.26 3.24 1.70
C LEU A 330 6.63 3.98 0.38
N PRO A 331 5.96 5.08 -0.02
CA PRO A 331 6.38 5.87 -1.17
C PRO A 331 7.82 6.39 -1.03
N ALA A 332 8.32 6.64 0.19
CA ALA A 332 9.73 6.98 0.37
C ALA A 332 10.66 5.87 -0.15
N MET A 333 10.40 4.61 0.20
CA MET A 333 11.17 3.48 -0.35
C MET A 333 11.06 3.39 -1.89
N CYS A 334 9.86 3.63 -2.45
CA CYS A 334 9.65 3.67 -3.90
C CYS A 334 10.43 4.80 -4.60
N VAL A 335 10.47 5.99 -4.00
CA VAL A 335 11.25 7.14 -4.52
C VAL A 335 12.74 6.84 -4.45
N GLY A 336 13.21 6.26 -3.34
CA GLY A 336 14.59 5.81 -3.19
C GLY A 336 15.00 4.83 -4.30
N ALA A 337 14.16 3.83 -4.57
CA ALA A 337 14.36 2.88 -5.66
C ALA A 337 14.35 3.56 -7.03
N GLY A 338 13.46 4.53 -7.29
CA GLY A 338 13.45 5.32 -8.53
C GLY A 338 14.75 6.09 -8.76
N LYS A 339 15.28 6.75 -7.72
CA LYS A 339 16.56 7.47 -7.77
C LYS A 339 17.74 6.52 -8.03
N TRP A 340 17.75 5.38 -7.36
CA TRP A 340 18.77 4.34 -7.57
C TRP A 340 18.69 3.80 -9.01
N ALA A 341 17.49 3.49 -9.50
CA ALA A 341 17.27 3.04 -10.86
C ALA A 341 17.73 4.06 -11.90
N LEU A 342 17.45 5.34 -11.69
CA LEU A 342 17.94 6.41 -12.57
C LEU A 342 19.48 6.46 -12.62
N ASN A 343 20.14 6.32 -11.47
CA ASN A 343 21.60 6.28 -11.41
C ASN A 343 22.18 5.14 -12.24
N VAL A 344 21.65 3.93 -12.03
CA VAL A 344 22.09 2.72 -12.75
C VAL A 344 21.78 2.81 -14.24
N ALA A 345 20.55 3.20 -14.60
CA ALA A 345 20.11 3.30 -15.99
C ALA A 345 20.99 4.28 -16.77
N ARG A 346 21.25 5.47 -16.19
CA ARG A 346 22.09 6.50 -16.81
C ARG A 346 23.51 5.99 -17.06
N GLY A 347 24.13 5.36 -16.06
CA GLY A 347 25.50 4.84 -16.19
C GLY A 347 25.58 3.71 -17.23
N TRP A 348 24.72 2.70 -17.09
CA TRP A 348 24.71 1.57 -18.02
C TRP A 348 24.41 1.99 -19.46
N ALA A 349 23.44 2.88 -19.66
CA ALA A 349 23.02 3.29 -20.98
C ALA A 349 24.04 4.18 -21.70
N ALA A 350 24.86 4.91 -20.95
CA ALA A 350 25.98 5.68 -21.49
C ALA A 350 27.17 4.78 -21.87
N ASP A 351 27.46 3.75 -21.06
CA ASP A 351 28.67 2.93 -21.25
C ASP A 351 28.47 1.77 -22.23
N ARG A 352 27.30 1.12 -22.21
CA ARG A 352 27.07 -0.07 -23.02
C ARG A 352 26.88 0.30 -24.49
N VAL A 353 27.75 -0.20 -25.36
CA VAL A 353 27.64 -0.02 -26.82
C VAL A 353 26.96 -1.22 -27.47
N GLN A 354 25.98 -0.96 -28.34
CA GLN A 354 25.41 -1.93 -29.30
C GLN A 354 25.16 -1.24 -30.62
N TRP A 355 25.41 -1.95 -31.72
CA TRP A 355 25.29 -1.40 -33.08
C TRP A 355 26.05 -0.08 -33.26
N GLY A 356 27.26 -0.01 -32.70
CA GLY A 356 28.20 1.09 -32.88
C GLY A 356 27.92 2.37 -32.09
N ARG A 357 26.91 2.40 -31.20
CA ARG A 357 26.63 3.56 -30.33
C ARG A 357 26.22 3.15 -28.91
N PRO A 358 26.35 4.04 -27.90
CA PRO A 358 25.78 3.84 -26.58
C PRO A 358 24.30 3.46 -26.65
N VAL A 359 23.87 2.50 -25.84
CA VAL A 359 22.49 2.00 -25.91
C VAL A 359 21.47 3.09 -25.57
N GLY A 360 21.84 4.07 -24.75
CA GLY A 360 21.02 5.23 -24.42
C GLY A 360 20.70 6.14 -25.61
N GLU A 361 21.46 6.07 -26.71
CA GLU A 361 21.18 6.83 -27.94
C GLU A 361 20.17 6.14 -28.87
N HIS A 362 19.80 4.89 -28.59
CA HIS A 362 18.72 4.22 -29.30
C HIS A 362 17.39 4.70 -28.72
N GLU A 363 16.48 5.17 -29.57
CA GLU A 363 15.21 5.79 -29.17
C GLU A 363 14.43 4.95 -28.14
N ALA A 364 14.36 3.63 -28.34
CA ALA A 364 13.65 2.72 -27.45
C ALA A 364 14.21 2.71 -26.01
N VAL A 365 15.51 2.92 -25.82
CA VAL A 365 16.14 3.03 -24.50
C VAL A 365 16.04 4.46 -23.97
N ALA A 366 16.21 5.47 -24.84
CA ALA A 366 16.06 6.87 -24.49
C ALA A 366 14.66 7.18 -23.90
N GLN A 367 13.60 6.58 -24.46
CA GLN A 367 12.24 6.69 -23.93
C GLN A 367 12.13 6.13 -22.51
N LYS A 368 12.79 5.00 -22.21
CA LYS A 368 12.80 4.39 -20.86
C LYS A 368 13.60 5.24 -19.87
N LEU A 369 14.75 5.76 -20.26
CA LEU A 369 15.53 6.71 -19.44
C LEU A 369 14.71 7.96 -19.11
N SER A 370 14.04 8.53 -20.12
CA SER A 370 13.15 9.69 -19.98
C SER A 370 12.00 9.40 -19.01
N PHE A 371 11.36 8.23 -19.14
CA PHE A 371 10.30 7.79 -18.23
C PHE A 371 10.80 7.65 -16.79
N ILE A 372 11.94 6.97 -16.57
CA ILE A 372 12.52 6.76 -15.24
C ILE A 372 12.85 8.11 -14.57
N ALA A 373 13.47 9.04 -15.31
CA ALA A 373 13.84 10.35 -14.79
C ALA A 373 12.61 11.19 -14.40
N ALA A 374 11.69 11.39 -15.35
CA ALA A 374 10.51 12.23 -15.15
C ALA A 374 9.59 11.66 -14.06
N THR A 375 9.38 10.34 -14.05
CA THR A 375 8.50 9.68 -13.08
C THR A 375 9.11 9.68 -11.68
N THR A 376 10.43 9.52 -11.55
CA THR A 376 11.12 9.65 -10.25
C THR A 376 10.94 11.06 -9.68
N TYR A 377 11.10 12.10 -10.50
CA TYR A 377 10.86 13.49 -10.08
C TYR A 377 9.39 13.72 -9.65
N GLY A 378 8.44 13.15 -10.39
CA GLY A 378 7.02 13.19 -10.04
C GLY A 378 6.71 12.53 -8.69
N MET A 379 7.20 11.30 -8.47
CA MET A 379 7.01 10.57 -7.22
C MET A 379 7.63 11.30 -6.02
N GLU A 380 8.88 11.78 -6.16
CA GLU A 380 9.56 12.54 -5.10
C GLU A 380 8.78 13.80 -4.75
N THR A 381 8.32 14.53 -5.76
CA THR A 381 7.58 15.77 -5.56
C THR A 381 6.23 15.53 -4.88
N MET A 382 5.50 14.48 -5.25
CA MET A 382 4.27 14.11 -4.54
C MET A 382 4.56 13.77 -3.07
N LEU A 383 5.57 12.94 -2.82
CA LEU A 383 5.94 12.53 -1.46
C LEU A 383 6.33 13.74 -0.61
N ASP A 384 7.23 14.59 -1.11
CA ASP A 384 7.69 15.77 -0.40
C ASP A 384 6.52 16.70 -0.06
N LEU A 385 5.61 16.93 -1.02
CA LEU A 385 4.41 17.74 -0.79
C LEU A 385 3.52 17.12 0.29
N CYS A 386 3.23 15.82 0.22
CA CYS A 386 2.41 15.13 1.21
C CYS A 386 3.03 15.18 2.61
N CYS A 387 4.36 14.98 2.72
CA CYS A 387 5.08 15.10 3.98
C CYS A 387 4.97 16.52 4.56
N LEU A 388 5.19 17.55 3.74
CA LEU A 388 5.11 18.93 4.18
C LEU A 388 3.69 19.32 4.60
N LEU A 389 2.66 18.87 3.88
CA LEU A 389 1.26 19.09 4.25
C LEU A 389 0.90 18.38 5.56
N ALA A 390 1.48 17.20 5.82
CA ALA A 390 1.28 16.45 7.05
C ALA A 390 2.00 17.09 8.25
N ASP A 391 3.15 17.71 8.01
CA ASP A 391 3.93 18.44 9.03
C ASP A 391 3.29 19.78 9.42
N ASP A 392 2.50 20.38 8.53
CA ASP A 392 1.91 21.73 8.69
C ASP A 392 0.55 21.75 9.40
N ASP A 393 -0.06 20.59 9.68
CA ASP A 393 -1.32 20.43 10.44
C ASP A 393 -2.53 21.30 10.00
N ARG A 394 -2.44 22.03 8.88
CA ARG A 394 -3.53 22.88 8.34
C ARG A 394 -4.41 22.15 7.33
N ASN A 395 -3.91 21.04 6.79
CA ASN A 395 -4.56 20.29 5.72
C ASN A 395 -4.97 18.90 6.18
N ASP A 396 -6.01 18.36 5.54
CA ASP A 396 -6.31 16.93 5.62
C ASP A 396 -5.54 16.22 4.51
N ILE A 397 -4.64 15.31 4.89
CA ILE A 397 -3.72 14.64 3.97
C ILE A 397 -4.15 13.23 3.59
N ARG A 398 -5.33 12.77 4.05
CA ARG A 398 -5.74 11.36 3.91
C ARG A 398 -5.80 10.91 2.45
N ILE A 399 -6.37 11.74 1.57
CA ILE A 399 -6.44 11.44 0.13
C ILE A 399 -5.06 11.55 -0.50
N GLU A 400 -4.32 12.61 -0.19
CA GLU A 400 -3.00 12.90 -0.74
C GLU A 400 -2.00 11.77 -0.43
N ALA A 401 -1.94 11.32 0.83
CA ALA A 401 -1.11 10.20 1.27
C ALA A 401 -1.50 8.88 0.57
N ALA A 402 -2.81 8.65 0.40
CA ALA A 402 -3.30 7.48 -0.32
C ALA A 402 -2.95 7.53 -1.83
N LEU A 403 -3.09 8.69 -2.47
CA LEU A 403 -2.73 8.91 -3.87
C LEU A 403 -1.24 8.70 -4.10
N VAL A 404 -0.36 9.23 -3.25
CA VAL A 404 1.09 9.04 -3.41
C VAL A 404 1.51 7.59 -3.15
N LYS A 405 0.91 6.91 -2.16
CA LYS A 405 1.16 5.47 -1.93
C LYS A 405 0.83 4.65 -3.17
N LEU A 406 -0.38 4.84 -3.71
CA LEU A 406 -0.85 4.16 -4.91
C LEU A 406 0.07 4.46 -6.10
N HIS A 407 0.25 5.75 -6.42
CA HIS A 407 0.99 6.17 -7.60
C HIS A 407 2.46 5.73 -7.54
N ALA A 408 3.14 5.97 -6.41
CA ALA A 408 4.56 5.66 -6.29
C ALA A 408 4.83 4.14 -6.30
N SER A 409 3.97 3.32 -5.68
CA SER A 409 4.15 1.85 -5.70
C SER A 409 3.98 1.25 -7.09
N GLU A 410 2.99 1.70 -7.85
CA GLU A 410 2.78 1.25 -9.24
C GLU A 410 3.87 1.76 -10.18
N MET A 411 4.30 3.02 -10.02
CA MET A 411 5.34 3.61 -10.88
C MET A 411 6.73 3.08 -10.58
N ALA A 412 7.08 2.85 -9.31
CA ALA A 412 8.37 2.26 -8.96
C ALA A 412 8.51 0.82 -9.49
N TRP A 413 7.43 0.03 -9.45
CA TRP A 413 7.42 -1.30 -10.08
C TRP A 413 7.72 -1.22 -11.58
N LYS A 414 7.06 -0.31 -12.31
CA LYS A 414 7.32 -0.09 -13.74
C LYS A 414 8.77 0.38 -13.99
N ILE A 415 9.29 1.28 -13.16
CA ILE A 415 10.69 1.73 -13.25
C ILE A 415 11.65 0.55 -13.09
N ALA A 416 11.38 -0.35 -12.14
CA ALA A 416 12.23 -1.51 -11.90
C ALA A 416 12.22 -2.50 -13.06
N ASP A 417 11.03 -2.79 -13.59
CA ASP A 417 10.85 -3.63 -14.79
C ASP A 417 11.59 -3.03 -16.00
N GLU A 418 11.46 -1.72 -16.21
CA GLU A 418 12.17 -1.02 -17.27
C GLU A 418 13.68 -1.01 -17.07
N LEU A 419 14.17 -0.95 -15.83
CA LEU A 419 15.59 -1.04 -15.53
C LEU A 419 16.16 -2.43 -15.86
N VAL A 420 15.42 -3.50 -15.53
CA VAL A 420 15.78 -4.87 -15.95
C VAL A 420 15.93 -4.91 -17.46
N GLN A 421 14.95 -4.36 -18.19
CA GLN A 421 14.94 -4.35 -19.65
C GLN A 421 16.11 -3.54 -20.24
N ILE A 422 16.45 -2.38 -19.66
CA ILE A 422 17.61 -1.56 -20.06
C ILE A 422 18.92 -2.35 -19.88
N ARG A 423 19.03 -3.16 -18.81
CA ARG A 423 20.24 -3.96 -18.52
C ARG A 423 20.28 -5.33 -19.22
N GLY A 424 19.17 -5.78 -19.80
CA GLY A 424 19.06 -7.09 -20.46
C GLY A 424 19.43 -8.23 -19.51
N GLY A 425 20.23 -9.19 -19.95
CA GLY A 425 20.65 -10.34 -19.12
C GLY A 425 21.30 -9.94 -17.79
N ARG A 426 22.04 -8.82 -17.74
CA ARG A 426 22.65 -8.30 -16.49
C ARG A 426 21.64 -7.68 -15.52
N GLY A 427 20.43 -7.40 -16.00
CA GLY A 427 19.30 -6.99 -15.16
C GLY A 427 18.63 -8.18 -14.46
N TYR A 428 18.80 -9.39 -14.99
CA TYR A 428 18.24 -10.64 -14.47
C TYR A 428 19.25 -11.47 -13.64
N GLU A 429 20.55 -11.25 -13.87
CA GLU A 429 21.64 -11.88 -13.12
C GLU A 429 21.78 -11.29 -11.71
N THR A 430 22.02 -12.13 -10.70
CA THR A 430 22.22 -11.71 -9.30
C THR A 430 23.51 -10.91 -9.13
N ALA A 431 23.56 -10.04 -8.11
CA ALA A 431 24.73 -9.21 -7.84
C ALA A 431 26.00 -10.03 -7.56
N ASP A 432 25.88 -11.12 -6.80
CA ASP A 432 26.99 -12.04 -6.50
C ASP A 432 27.53 -12.72 -7.77
N SER A 433 26.64 -13.14 -8.68
CA SER A 433 27.03 -13.73 -9.97
C SER A 433 27.78 -12.72 -10.84
N LEU A 434 27.33 -11.46 -10.88
CA LEU A 434 28.05 -10.37 -11.57
C LEU A 434 29.45 -10.16 -10.99
N ALA A 435 29.56 -10.08 -9.67
CA ALA A 435 30.84 -9.90 -8.97
C ALA A 435 31.81 -11.05 -9.23
N ALA A 436 31.32 -12.29 -9.22
CA ALA A 436 32.14 -13.49 -9.42
C ALA A 436 32.91 -13.50 -10.75
N ARG A 437 32.43 -12.75 -11.75
CA ARG A 437 33.09 -12.59 -13.06
C ARG A 437 33.66 -11.18 -13.30
N GLY A 438 33.87 -10.40 -12.24
CA GLY A 438 34.57 -9.11 -12.28
C GLY A 438 33.72 -7.92 -12.73
N GLU A 439 32.39 -8.03 -12.72
CA GLU A 439 31.49 -6.91 -13.01
C GLU A 439 31.00 -6.20 -11.75
N ARG A 440 30.56 -4.95 -11.91
CA ARG A 440 29.95 -4.20 -10.82
C ARG A 440 28.69 -4.93 -10.31
N PRO A 441 28.58 -5.25 -9.01
CA PRO A 441 27.46 -6.00 -8.43
C PRO A 441 26.21 -5.12 -8.29
N VAL A 442 25.53 -4.86 -9.40
CA VAL A 442 24.31 -4.03 -9.41
C VAL A 442 23.07 -4.93 -9.36
N ALA A 443 22.45 -5.01 -8.18
CA ALA A 443 21.34 -5.90 -7.86
C ALA A 443 19.97 -5.45 -8.42
N VAL A 444 19.84 -5.35 -9.75
CA VAL A 444 18.58 -4.91 -10.37
C VAL A 444 17.43 -5.91 -10.16
N GLU A 445 17.73 -7.21 -10.25
CA GLU A 445 16.74 -8.26 -10.01
C GLU A 445 16.22 -8.25 -8.55
N GLN A 446 17.10 -7.93 -7.59
CA GLN A 446 16.72 -7.75 -6.19
C GLN A 446 15.76 -6.58 -6.03
N MET A 447 16.06 -5.42 -6.63
CA MET A 447 15.17 -4.26 -6.57
C MET A 447 13.76 -4.60 -7.11
N LEU A 448 13.68 -5.38 -8.20
CA LEU A 448 12.39 -5.85 -8.72
C LEU A 448 11.67 -6.70 -7.66
N ARG A 449 12.31 -7.73 -7.10
CA ARG A 449 11.71 -8.58 -6.05
C ARG A 449 11.25 -7.78 -4.83
N ASP A 450 12.07 -6.83 -4.37
CA ASP A 450 11.84 -6.00 -3.20
C ASP A 450 10.67 -5.02 -3.38
N LEU A 451 10.45 -4.52 -4.60
CA LEU A 451 9.35 -3.59 -4.89
C LEU A 451 7.99 -4.30 -5.04
N ARG A 452 7.95 -5.62 -5.26
CA ARG A 452 6.69 -6.33 -5.55
C ARG A 452 5.67 -6.16 -4.42
N ILE A 453 6.14 -6.18 -3.17
CA ILE A 453 5.28 -6.11 -1.97
C ILE A 453 4.64 -4.74 -1.78
N ASN A 454 5.22 -3.67 -2.33
CA ASN A 454 4.72 -2.30 -2.17
C ASN A 454 3.33 -2.06 -2.79
N ARG A 455 2.94 -2.93 -3.73
CA ARG A 455 1.60 -2.96 -4.35
C ARG A 455 0.57 -3.75 -3.56
N ILE A 456 0.99 -4.44 -2.49
CA ILE A 456 0.16 -5.39 -1.73
C ILE A 456 -0.04 -4.90 -0.29
N PHE A 457 1.02 -4.63 0.45
CA PHE A 457 0.90 -4.24 1.86
C PHE A 457 0.51 -2.77 2.03
N GLU A 458 0.16 -2.39 3.27
CA GLU A 458 -0.42 -1.08 3.62
C GLU A 458 -1.65 -0.70 2.77
N GLY A 459 -2.43 -1.73 2.40
CA GLY A 459 -3.56 -1.66 1.48
C GLY A 459 -3.15 -2.00 0.05
N SER A 460 -3.69 -3.07 -0.52
CA SER A 460 -3.39 -3.44 -1.92
C SER A 460 -3.84 -2.33 -2.88
N THR A 461 -3.27 -2.28 -4.08
CA THR A 461 -3.67 -1.31 -5.11
C THR A 461 -5.19 -1.26 -5.30
N GLU A 462 -5.86 -2.41 -5.32
CA GLU A 462 -7.32 -2.51 -5.47
C GLU A 462 -8.04 -1.89 -4.25
N ILE A 463 -7.57 -2.15 -3.03
CA ILE A 463 -8.16 -1.56 -1.82
C ILE A 463 -7.89 -0.05 -1.77
N MET A 464 -6.71 0.40 -2.19
CA MET A 464 -6.38 1.82 -2.28
C MET A 464 -7.28 2.54 -3.29
N HIS A 465 -7.55 1.93 -4.45
CA HIS A 465 -8.55 2.44 -5.39
C HIS A 465 -9.92 2.59 -4.73
N LEU A 466 -10.39 1.59 -3.99
CA LEU A 466 -11.69 1.67 -3.32
C LEU A 466 -11.72 2.73 -2.22
N LEU A 467 -10.68 2.81 -1.40
CA LEU A 467 -10.55 3.81 -0.34
C LEU A 467 -10.56 5.22 -0.93
N ILE A 468 -9.72 5.49 -1.94
CA ILE A 468 -9.63 6.83 -2.55
C ILE A 468 -10.92 7.16 -3.30
N ALA A 469 -11.50 6.21 -4.02
CA ALA A 469 -12.77 6.42 -4.72
C ALA A 469 -13.89 6.76 -3.74
N ARG A 470 -13.95 6.09 -2.59
CA ARG A 470 -14.91 6.37 -1.51
C ARG A 470 -14.74 7.79 -0.99
N GLU A 471 -13.50 8.23 -0.74
CA GLU A 471 -13.22 9.60 -0.29
C GLU A 471 -13.51 10.64 -1.39
N ALA A 472 -13.24 10.31 -2.65
CA ALA A 472 -13.51 11.16 -3.81
C ALA A 472 -15.01 11.44 -4.00
N VAL A 473 -15.88 10.48 -3.68
CA VAL A 473 -17.35 10.64 -3.78
C VAL A 473 -18.02 11.00 -2.45
N ASP A 474 -17.28 11.15 -1.35
CA ASP A 474 -17.80 11.38 0.01
C ASP A 474 -18.70 12.62 0.11
N ALA A 475 -18.35 13.72 -0.57
CA ALA A 475 -19.19 14.92 -0.61
C ALA A 475 -20.55 14.67 -1.31
N HIS A 476 -20.58 13.79 -2.31
CA HIS A 476 -21.82 13.41 -2.97
C HIS A 476 -22.67 12.48 -2.09
N LEU A 477 -22.03 11.58 -1.36
CA LEU A 477 -22.68 10.63 -0.46
C LEU A 477 -23.25 11.31 0.80
N SER A 478 -22.53 12.26 1.39
CA SER A 478 -23.03 13.03 2.53
C SER A 478 -24.26 13.89 2.18
N VAL A 479 -24.36 14.33 0.92
CA VAL A 479 -25.48 15.15 0.44
C VAL A 479 -26.66 14.31 -0.06
N ALA A 480 -26.39 13.17 -0.72
CA ALA A 480 -27.40 12.39 -1.44
C ALA A 480 -27.56 10.93 -0.95
N GLY A 481 -26.76 10.47 0.03
CA GLY A 481 -26.72 9.08 0.48
C GLY A 481 -28.06 8.59 1.04
N ASP A 482 -28.73 9.42 1.85
CA ASP A 482 -30.04 9.09 2.41
C ASP A 482 -31.14 8.89 1.36
N ILE A 483 -30.95 9.38 0.11
CA ILE A 483 -31.91 9.19 -0.99
C ILE A 483 -31.89 7.73 -1.46
N ILE A 484 -30.71 7.12 -1.48
CA ILE A 484 -30.48 5.76 -1.96
C ILE A 484 -30.43 4.73 -0.84
N ASP A 485 -30.46 5.17 0.42
CA ASP A 485 -30.54 4.30 1.59
C ASP A 485 -31.92 3.60 1.68
N PRO A 486 -31.99 2.26 1.58
CA PRO A 486 -33.25 1.53 1.72
C PRO A 486 -33.87 1.72 3.10
N ASP A 487 -33.07 1.93 4.14
CA ASP A 487 -33.48 1.98 5.55
C ASP A 487 -33.91 3.40 5.98
N ALA A 488 -33.74 4.42 5.13
CA ALA A 488 -34.15 5.79 5.41
C ALA A 488 -35.66 6.04 5.18
N GLY A 489 -36.32 6.65 6.18
CA GLY A 489 -37.74 7.03 6.10
C GLY A 489 -38.04 8.14 5.10
N LEU A 490 -39.30 8.23 4.64
CA LEU A 490 -39.75 9.15 3.57
C LEU A 490 -39.40 10.63 3.80
N GLY A 491 -39.53 11.12 5.04
CA GLY A 491 -39.17 12.51 5.37
C GLY A 491 -37.66 12.78 5.29
N ARG A 492 -36.82 11.81 5.69
CA ARG A 492 -35.35 11.90 5.58
C ARG A 492 -34.92 11.90 4.11
N LYS A 493 -35.54 11.04 3.30
CA LYS A 493 -35.37 10.99 1.83
C LYS A 493 -35.74 12.31 1.16
N ALA A 494 -36.89 12.90 1.50
CA ALA A 494 -37.31 14.18 0.92
C ALA A 494 -36.34 15.33 1.27
N LYS A 495 -35.90 15.42 2.53
CA LYS A 495 -34.93 16.44 2.98
C LYS A 495 -33.56 16.26 2.30
N ALA A 496 -33.10 15.03 2.15
CA ALA A 496 -31.88 14.72 1.41
C ALA A 496 -32.01 15.07 -0.08
N GLY A 497 -33.16 14.78 -0.69
CA GLY A 497 -33.49 15.18 -2.07
C GLY A 497 -33.40 16.69 -2.29
N ALA A 498 -33.97 17.50 -1.39
CA ALA A 498 -33.88 18.96 -1.47
C ALA A 498 -32.44 19.48 -1.31
N ARG A 499 -31.67 18.93 -0.36
CA ARG A 499 -30.25 19.27 -0.16
C ARG A 499 -29.40 18.90 -1.37
N ALA A 500 -29.61 17.72 -1.93
CA ALA A 500 -28.96 17.27 -3.14
C ALA A 500 -29.29 18.15 -4.34
N GLY A 501 -30.58 18.46 -4.56
CA GLY A 501 -31.00 19.39 -5.60
C GLY A 501 -30.30 20.75 -5.49
N ALA A 502 -30.27 21.35 -4.30
CA ALA A 502 -29.61 22.63 -4.06
C ALA A 502 -28.09 22.57 -4.29
N PHE A 503 -27.42 21.51 -3.81
CA PHE A 503 -25.99 21.31 -4.01
C PHE A 503 -25.64 21.16 -5.48
N TYR A 504 -26.30 20.22 -6.19
CA TYR A 504 -26.00 19.93 -7.59
C TYR A 504 -26.38 21.09 -8.52
N ALA A 505 -27.46 21.81 -8.25
CA ALA A 505 -27.83 23.01 -9.02
C ALA A 505 -26.75 24.11 -8.93
N ARG A 506 -26.05 24.23 -7.79
CA ARG A 506 -24.93 25.17 -7.63
C ARG A 506 -23.63 24.63 -8.19
N TRP A 507 -23.34 23.35 -7.99
CA TRP A 507 -22.06 22.74 -8.32
C TRP A 507 -21.91 22.36 -9.80
N LEU A 508 -22.91 21.70 -10.41
CA LEU A 508 -22.80 21.21 -11.79
C LEU A 508 -22.49 22.32 -12.82
N PRO A 509 -23.12 23.51 -12.77
CA PRO A 509 -22.80 24.59 -13.71
C PRO A 509 -21.33 25.03 -13.62
N THR A 510 -20.73 24.96 -12.43
CA THR A 510 -19.31 25.32 -12.28
C THR A 510 -18.41 24.39 -13.07
N LEU A 511 -18.81 23.14 -13.36
CA LEU A 511 -17.96 22.22 -14.10
C LEU A 511 -17.85 22.56 -15.60
N ALA A 512 -18.75 23.37 -16.17
CA ALA A 512 -18.76 23.65 -17.61
C ALA A 512 -17.64 24.62 -18.04
N VAL A 513 -17.35 25.64 -17.22
CA VAL A 513 -16.39 26.71 -17.52
C VAL A 513 -15.50 27.01 -16.32
N GLY A 514 -14.24 27.37 -16.56
CA GLY A 514 -13.24 27.58 -15.50
C GLY A 514 -12.04 28.42 -15.96
N ARG A 515 -11.15 28.78 -15.03
CA ARG A 515 -9.96 29.62 -15.35
C ARG A 515 -9.09 28.94 -16.41
N GLY A 516 -9.01 27.62 -16.39
CA GLY A 516 -8.25 26.79 -17.32
C GLY A 516 -8.70 26.86 -18.78
N GLN A 517 -9.85 27.47 -19.08
CA GLN A 517 -10.26 27.78 -20.46
C GLN A 517 -9.73 29.13 -20.95
N ARG A 518 -9.28 30.01 -20.04
CA ARG A 518 -8.69 31.30 -20.39
C ARG A 518 -7.23 31.08 -20.78
N PRO A 519 -6.78 31.47 -22.00
CA PRO A 519 -5.40 31.26 -22.42
C PRO A 519 -4.35 31.90 -21.50
N SER A 520 -4.70 33.03 -20.84
CA SER A 520 -3.84 33.76 -19.91
C SER A 520 -3.87 33.27 -18.46
N ALA A 521 -4.67 32.25 -18.12
CA ALA A 521 -4.69 31.74 -16.75
C ALA A 521 -3.38 31.02 -16.40
N TYR A 522 -2.93 31.21 -15.15
CA TYR A 522 -1.70 30.65 -14.58
C TYR A 522 -0.42 31.14 -15.30
N ALA A 523 -0.48 32.29 -15.98
CA ALA A 523 0.66 32.82 -16.73
C ALA A 523 1.91 33.04 -15.87
N GLU A 524 1.75 33.23 -14.56
CA GLU A 524 2.83 33.29 -13.59
C GLU A 524 3.71 32.03 -13.57
N PHE A 525 3.18 30.86 -13.96
CA PHE A 525 3.92 29.60 -14.06
C PHE A 525 4.72 29.43 -15.37
N GLY A 526 4.73 30.45 -16.24
CA GLY A 526 5.52 30.45 -17.47
C GLY A 526 5.21 29.24 -18.38
N PRO A 527 6.21 28.46 -18.81
CA PRO A 527 6.01 27.27 -19.65
C PRO A 527 5.04 26.23 -19.07
N LEU A 528 4.94 26.15 -17.73
CA LEU A 528 4.11 25.15 -17.03
C LEU A 528 2.63 25.54 -16.97
N ALA A 529 2.28 26.79 -17.30
CA ALA A 529 0.91 27.30 -17.25
C ALA A 529 -0.06 26.45 -18.08
N GLY A 530 0.40 25.93 -19.23
CA GLY A 530 -0.40 25.05 -20.09
C GLY A 530 -0.84 23.75 -19.41
N HIS A 531 0.03 23.18 -18.59
CA HIS A 531 -0.24 21.96 -17.83
C HIS A 531 -1.26 22.21 -16.73
N LEU A 532 -1.14 23.30 -15.97
CA LEU A 532 -2.12 23.67 -14.93
C LEU A 532 -3.51 23.92 -15.52
N ARG A 533 -3.60 24.60 -16.68
CA ARG A 533 -4.87 24.76 -17.39
C ARG A 533 -5.46 23.41 -17.82
N GLN A 534 -4.62 22.47 -18.27
CA GLN A 534 -5.05 21.12 -18.63
C GLN A 534 -5.55 20.36 -17.40
N VAL A 535 -4.84 20.44 -16.27
CA VAL A 535 -5.23 19.80 -15.01
C VAL A 535 -6.61 20.28 -14.57
N GLU A 536 -6.86 21.59 -14.56
CA GLU A 536 -8.18 22.12 -14.18
C GLU A 536 -9.30 21.60 -15.09
N ARG A 537 -9.08 21.60 -16.42
CA ARG A 537 -10.07 21.08 -17.38
C ARG A 537 -10.33 19.58 -17.18
N ALA A 538 -9.26 18.81 -16.95
CA ALA A 538 -9.34 17.37 -16.72
C ALA A 538 -10.03 17.06 -15.39
N SER A 539 -9.74 17.79 -14.32
CA SER A 539 -10.43 17.69 -13.02
C SER A 539 -11.94 17.93 -13.15
N ARG A 540 -12.36 18.96 -13.90
CA ARG A 540 -13.78 19.18 -14.19
C ARG A 540 -14.39 18.06 -15.03
N LYS A 541 -13.66 17.52 -16.01
CA LYS A 541 -14.09 16.37 -16.83
C LYS A 541 -14.24 15.11 -15.97
N LEU A 542 -13.32 14.88 -15.04
CA LEU A 542 -13.36 13.78 -14.08
C LEU A 542 -14.63 13.87 -13.22
N ALA A 543 -14.87 15.02 -12.60
CA ALA A 543 -16.06 15.28 -11.79
C ALA A 543 -17.37 15.03 -12.55
N ARG A 544 -17.48 15.50 -13.81
CA ARG A 544 -18.65 15.22 -14.66
C ARG A 544 -18.80 13.73 -14.99
N SER A 545 -17.70 13.04 -15.27
CA SER A 545 -17.70 11.62 -15.59
C SER A 545 -18.15 10.78 -14.39
N THR A 546 -17.63 11.11 -13.20
CA THR A 546 -18.05 10.50 -11.93
C THR A 546 -19.52 10.77 -11.65
N PHE A 547 -19.99 12.01 -11.80
CA PHE A 547 -21.40 12.35 -11.59
C PHE A 547 -22.33 11.61 -12.57
N TYR A 548 -21.94 11.48 -13.85
CA TYR A 548 -22.69 10.71 -14.83
C TYR A 548 -22.74 9.22 -14.45
N ALA A 549 -21.64 8.64 -14.00
CA ALA A 549 -21.59 7.26 -13.50
C ALA A 549 -22.49 7.06 -12.27
N MET A 550 -22.47 8.00 -11.32
CA MET A 550 -23.36 7.99 -10.15
C MET A 550 -24.84 8.04 -10.57
N SER A 551 -25.17 8.87 -11.56
CA SER A 551 -26.53 8.97 -12.08
C SER A 551 -26.96 7.69 -12.81
N ARG A 552 -26.05 7.07 -13.55
CA ARG A 552 -26.29 5.85 -14.34
C ARG A 552 -26.40 4.59 -13.49
N TRP A 553 -25.55 4.43 -12.47
CA TRP A 553 -25.45 3.21 -11.68
C TRP A 553 -25.96 3.34 -10.24
N GLN A 554 -26.17 4.56 -9.73
CA GLN A 554 -26.64 4.82 -8.37
C GLN A 554 -25.82 4.03 -7.33
N GLY A 555 -26.47 3.42 -6.34
CA GLY A 555 -25.79 2.58 -5.34
C GLY A 555 -24.96 1.43 -5.95
N LYS A 556 -25.29 0.95 -7.15
CA LYS A 556 -24.52 -0.12 -7.82
C LYS A 556 -23.15 0.33 -8.29
N MET A 557 -22.86 1.64 -8.30
CA MET A 557 -21.55 2.18 -8.66
C MET A 557 -20.45 1.65 -7.74
N GLU A 558 -20.74 1.34 -6.47
CA GLU A 558 -19.77 0.76 -5.55
C GLU A 558 -19.20 -0.58 -6.03
N ARG A 559 -19.95 -1.32 -6.86
CA ARG A 559 -19.53 -2.58 -7.47
C ARG A 559 -18.79 -2.39 -8.80
N LYS A 560 -18.67 -1.16 -9.29
CA LYS A 560 -17.94 -0.82 -10.53
C LYS A 560 -16.49 -0.49 -10.22
N GLN A 561 -15.81 -1.41 -9.55
CA GLN A 561 -14.49 -1.20 -8.96
C GLN A 561 -13.42 -0.84 -10.01
N ALA A 562 -13.44 -1.47 -11.19
CA ALA A 562 -12.52 -1.12 -12.28
C ALA A 562 -12.72 0.31 -12.81
N PHE A 563 -13.98 0.77 -12.94
CA PHE A 563 -14.28 2.16 -13.28
C PHE A 563 -13.78 3.13 -12.19
N LEU A 564 -14.05 2.80 -10.92
CA LEU A 564 -13.61 3.61 -9.78
C LEU A 564 -12.08 3.70 -9.71
N GLY A 565 -11.37 2.59 -9.97
CA GLY A 565 -9.91 2.57 -10.05
C GLY A 565 -9.38 3.53 -11.11
N ARG A 566 -9.93 3.51 -12.33
CA ARG A 566 -9.55 4.47 -13.39
C ARG A 566 -9.84 5.93 -13.01
N VAL A 567 -10.94 6.20 -12.31
CA VAL A 567 -11.23 7.54 -11.76
C VAL A 567 -10.13 7.98 -10.80
N VAL A 568 -9.71 7.08 -9.90
CA VAL A 568 -8.64 7.34 -8.93
C VAL A 568 -7.30 7.56 -9.63
N ASP A 569 -6.95 6.72 -10.61
CA ASP A 569 -5.69 6.84 -11.35
C ASP A 569 -5.60 8.17 -12.10
N ILE A 570 -6.71 8.65 -12.70
CA ILE A 570 -6.77 9.99 -13.29
C ILE A 570 -6.49 11.04 -12.20
N GLY A 571 -7.16 10.94 -11.04
CA GLY A 571 -6.93 11.86 -9.92
C GLY A 571 -5.47 11.87 -9.44
N ALA A 572 -4.82 10.71 -9.38
CA ALA A 572 -3.42 10.58 -9.00
C ALA A 572 -2.47 11.28 -9.98
N GLU A 573 -2.66 11.09 -11.29
CA GLU A 573 -1.88 11.79 -12.33
C GLU A 573 -2.08 13.31 -12.26
N LEU A 574 -3.34 13.77 -12.08
CA LEU A 574 -3.65 15.19 -11.98
C LEU A 574 -3.03 15.83 -10.72
N PHE A 575 -3.01 15.11 -9.60
CA PHE A 575 -2.32 15.55 -8.39
C PHE A 575 -0.82 15.64 -8.61
N ALA A 576 -0.21 14.61 -9.22
CA ALA A 576 1.21 14.59 -9.55
C ALA A 576 1.61 15.77 -10.47
N MET A 577 0.85 16.01 -11.54
CA MET A 577 1.07 17.13 -12.47
C MET A 577 1.00 18.48 -11.75
N SER A 578 0.06 18.64 -10.83
CA SER A 578 -0.07 19.87 -10.02
C SER A 578 1.14 20.07 -9.13
N ALA A 579 1.56 19.03 -8.41
CA ALA A 579 2.66 19.07 -7.47
C ALA A 579 3.99 19.43 -8.18
N VAL A 580 4.30 18.79 -9.31
CA VAL A 580 5.53 19.10 -10.07
C VAL A 580 5.55 20.52 -10.62
N CYS A 581 4.40 21.04 -11.05
CA CYS A 581 4.33 22.41 -11.55
C CYS A 581 4.59 23.43 -10.43
N VAL A 582 4.03 23.19 -9.24
CA VAL A 582 4.20 24.09 -8.09
C VAL A 582 5.61 24.04 -7.53
N ARG A 583 6.20 22.85 -7.38
CA ARG A 583 7.60 22.72 -6.94
C ARG A 583 8.55 23.38 -7.92
N ALA A 584 8.45 23.03 -9.21
CA ALA A 584 9.34 23.58 -10.24
C ALA A 584 9.22 25.10 -10.31
N TYR A 585 8.01 25.66 -10.17
CA TYR A 585 7.82 27.10 -10.10
C TYR A 585 8.47 27.72 -8.86
N ALA A 586 8.33 27.10 -7.68
CA ALA A 586 8.92 27.61 -6.44
C ALA A 586 10.45 27.56 -6.44
N GLU A 587 11.05 26.62 -7.16
CA GLU A 587 12.50 26.40 -7.24
C GLU A 587 13.15 26.96 -8.51
N ARG A 588 12.37 27.56 -9.43
CA ARG A 588 12.81 27.93 -10.80
C ARG A 588 14.08 28.77 -10.88
N ASP A 589 14.32 29.63 -9.89
CA ASP A 589 15.49 30.52 -9.87
C ASP A 589 16.76 29.77 -9.40
N ALA A 590 16.59 28.76 -8.55
CA ALA A 590 17.69 27.96 -7.98
C ALA A 590 17.96 26.65 -8.76
N ARG A 591 16.93 26.10 -9.41
CA ARG A 591 16.95 24.84 -10.16
C ARG A 591 16.10 24.96 -11.43
N PRO A 592 16.55 25.73 -12.44
CA PRO A 592 15.78 25.92 -13.68
C PRO A 592 15.49 24.60 -14.42
N GLU A 593 16.37 23.60 -14.30
CA GLU A 593 16.20 22.25 -14.87
C GLU A 593 14.93 21.53 -14.35
N ASN A 594 14.44 21.89 -13.15
CA ASN A 594 13.20 21.31 -12.62
C ASN A 594 11.97 21.73 -13.42
N VAL A 595 12.02 22.87 -14.13
CA VAL A 595 10.96 23.29 -15.06
C VAL A 595 10.91 22.36 -16.27
N GLU A 596 12.06 21.96 -16.80
CA GLU A 596 12.15 21.00 -17.91
C GLU A 596 11.65 19.61 -17.52
N LEU A 597 12.06 19.13 -16.33
CA LEU A 597 11.59 17.85 -15.80
C LEU A 597 10.08 17.86 -15.52
N ALA A 598 9.54 18.97 -14.99
CA ALA A 598 8.11 19.12 -14.78
C ALA A 598 7.32 19.13 -16.10
N ASP A 599 7.82 19.82 -17.14
CA ASP A 599 7.21 19.79 -18.48
C ASP A 599 7.20 18.37 -19.06
N LEU A 600 8.35 17.69 -19.00
CA LEU A 600 8.50 16.32 -19.48
C LEU A 600 7.54 15.36 -18.76
N PHE A 601 7.50 15.40 -17.42
CA PHE A 601 6.57 14.59 -16.63
C PHE A 601 5.13 14.87 -17.03
N CYS A 602 4.72 16.14 -17.12
CA CYS A 602 3.35 16.51 -17.44
C CYS A 602 2.93 16.06 -18.84
N ARG A 603 3.83 16.08 -19.83
CA ARG A 603 3.56 15.54 -21.17
C ARG A 603 3.30 14.03 -21.14
N GLN A 604 4.12 13.27 -20.44
CA GLN A 604 3.94 11.82 -20.30
C GLN A 604 2.69 11.47 -19.50
N ALA A 605 2.44 12.19 -18.39
CA ALA A 605 1.25 12.03 -17.56
C ALA A 605 -0.03 12.33 -18.34
N ARG A 606 -0.03 13.35 -19.20
CA ARG A 606 -1.17 13.67 -20.06
C ARG A 606 -1.57 12.52 -20.98
N VAL A 607 -0.61 11.82 -21.57
CA VAL A 607 -0.90 10.65 -22.42
C VAL A 607 -1.59 9.56 -21.60
N ARG A 608 -1.13 9.30 -20.37
CA ARG A 608 -1.76 8.32 -19.47
C ARG A 608 -3.17 8.76 -19.06
N VAL A 609 -3.37 10.03 -18.72
CA VAL A 609 -4.68 10.60 -18.38
C VAL A 609 -5.67 10.47 -19.54
N ASP A 610 -5.24 10.79 -20.77
CA ASP A 610 -6.11 10.70 -21.95
C ASP A 610 -6.50 9.23 -22.23
N ALA A 611 -5.56 8.28 -22.10
CA ALA A 611 -5.84 6.85 -22.21
C ALA A 611 -6.84 6.37 -21.14
N LEU A 612 -6.66 6.79 -19.88
CA LEU A 612 -7.56 6.44 -18.78
C LEU A 612 -8.97 7.00 -19.00
N PHE A 613 -9.10 8.24 -19.48
CA PHE A 613 -10.41 8.83 -19.79
C PHE A 613 -11.17 8.06 -20.87
N THR A 614 -10.47 7.57 -21.89
CA THR A 614 -11.06 6.70 -22.92
C THR A 614 -11.50 5.37 -22.29
N ALA A 615 -10.61 4.74 -21.53
CA ALA A 615 -10.85 3.45 -20.87
C ALA A 615 -11.97 3.47 -19.82
N LEU A 616 -12.40 4.64 -19.32
CA LEU A 616 -13.60 4.76 -18.47
C LEU A 616 -14.85 4.18 -19.15
N TRP A 617 -14.96 4.33 -20.47
CA TRP A 617 -16.17 4.00 -21.23
C TRP A 617 -15.94 2.95 -22.31
N ASP A 618 -14.70 2.84 -22.79
CA ASP A 618 -14.27 1.81 -23.74
C ASP A 618 -13.43 0.75 -23.02
N ASN A 619 -14.08 -0.32 -22.57
CA ASN A 619 -13.47 -1.40 -21.79
C ASN A 619 -14.28 -2.70 -21.85
N THR A 620 -13.67 -3.77 -21.33
CA THR A 620 -14.22 -5.14 -21.27
C THR A 620 -14.81 -5.50 -19.89
N ASP A 621 -14.86 -4.59 -18.92
CA ASP A 621 -15.14 -4.87 -17.51
C ASP A 621 -16.34 -5.81 -17.27
N SER A 622 -17.44 -5.59 -18.02
CA SER A 622 -18.66 -6.40 -17.89
C SER A 622 -18.52 -7.82 -18.43
N VAL A 623 -17.79 -8.00 -19.53
CA VAL A 623 -17.50 -9.30 -20.14
C VAL A 623 -16.53 -10.06 -19.27
N ASP A 624 -15.50 -9.39 -18.75
CA ASP A 624 -14.49 -9.97 -17.86
C ASP A 624 -15.15 -10.48 -16.57
N THR A 625 -16.04 -9.69 -15.96
CA THR A 625 -16.79 -10.12 -14.76
C THR A 625 -17.68 -11.34 -15.04
N ALA A 626 -18.31 -11.40 -16.21
CA ALA A 626 -19.13 -12.55 -16.60
C ALA A 626 -18.27 -13.79 -16.90
N ALA A 627 -17.11 -13.61 -17.52
CA ALA A 627 -16.14 -14.67 -17.78
C ALA A 627 -15.56 -15.23 -16.48
N ALA A 628 -15.22 -14.38 -15.51
CA ALA A 628 -14.73 -14.79 -14.20
C ALA A 628 -15.67 -15.78 -13.50
N LYS A 629 -16.99 -15.53 -13.52
CA LYS A 629 -17.98 -16.47 -12.96
C LYS A 629 -17.97 -17.84 -13.65
N ARG A 630 -17.71 -17.86 -14.96
CA ARG A 630 -17.63 -19.11 -15.74
C ARG A 630 -16.32 -19.86 -15.47
N ILE A 631 -15.21 -19.13 -15.34
CA ILE A 631 -13.91 -19.68 -14.94
C ILE A 631 -14.03 -20.37 -13.58
N LEU A 632 -14.58 -19.67 -12.58
CA LEU A 632 -14.78 -20.21 -11.23
C LEU A 632 -15.73 -21.42 -11.18
N ALA A 633 -16.64 -21.53 -12.15
CA ALA A 633 -17.52 -22.70 -12.32
C ALA A 633 -16.87 -23.84 -13.12
N GLY A 634 -15.57 -23.75 -13.43
CA GLY A 634 -14.82 -24.77 -14.18
C GLY A 634 -15.15 -24.84 -15.68
N ARG A 635 -15.91 -23.89 -16.24
CA ARG A 635 -16.39 -23.95 -17.64
C ARG A 635 -15.26 -23.99 -18.67
N TYR A 636 -14.10 -23.44 -18.33
CA TYR A 636 -12.93 -23.38 -19.21
C TYR A 636 -11.76 -24.22 -18.69
N ALA A 637 -12.01 -25.22 -17.84
CA ALA A 637 -10.96 -26.06 -17.25
C ALA A 637 -10.08 -26.78 -18.30
N ALA A 638 -10.60 -27.02 -19.52
CA ALA A 638 -9.81 -27.59 -20.62
C ALA A 638 -8.59 -26.72 -21.04
N LEU A 639 -8.53 -25.45 -20.63
CA LEU A 639 -7.32 -24.62 -20.82
C LEU A 639 -6.15 -25.06 -19.93
N GLU A 640 -6.40 -25.89 -18.92
CA GLU A 640 -5.41 -26.45 -18.00
C GLU A 640 -4.80 -27.76 -18.55
N ASP A 641 -5.29 -28.25 -19.70
CA ASP A 641 -4.80 -29.48 -20.33
C ASP A 641 -3.32 -29.34 -20.75
N GLY A 642 -2.51 -30.36 -20.44
CA GLY A 642 -1.11 -30.43 -20.84
C GLY A 642 -0.10 -29.86 -19.84
N VAL A 643 -0.56 -29.42 -18.65
CA VAL A 643 0.31 -29.04 -17.53
C VAL A 643 0.06 -29.90 -16.29
N LEU A 644 1.03 -29.91 -15.37
CA LEU A 644 0.86 -30.48 -14.03
C LEU A 644 0.44 -29.35 -13.08
N THR A 645 -0.60 -29.58 -12.29
CA THR A 645 -1.01 -28.67 -11.22
C THR A 645 -0.19 -28.91 -9.96
N PRO A 646 -0.11 -27.94 -9.04
CA PRO A 646 0.40 -28.17 -7.69
C PRO A 646 -0.34 -29.33 -6.99
N ALA A 647 0.31 -29.93 -5.99
CA ALA A 647 -0.33 -30.94 -5.16
C ALA A 647 -1.48 -30.34 -4.34
N ASP A 648 -2.59 -31.07 -4.23
CA ASP A 648 -3.80 -30.65 -3.51
C ASP A 648 -3.84 -31.17 -2.05
N ASP A 649 -2.70 -31.50 -1.46
CA ASP A 649 -2.59 -32.08 -0.11
C ASP A 649 -2.72 -31.04 1.02
N LEU A 650 -2.58 -29.76 0.69
CA LEU A 650 -2.72 -28.65 1.63
C LEU A 650 -3.83 -27.67 1.19
N PRO A 651 -4.56 -27.05 2.14
CA PRO A 651 -5.56 -26.06 1.80
C PRO A 651 -4.91 -24.76 1.30
N TRP A 652 -5.64 -24.01 0.47
CA TRP A 652 -5.23 -22.67 0.01
C TRP A 652 -4.95 -21.70 1.17
N VAL A 653 -5.72 -21.80 2.25
CA VAL A 653 -5.54 -21.04 3.48
C VAL A 653 -5.59 -22.03 4.64
N ALA A 654 -4.51 -22.11 5.40
CA ALA A 654 -4.43 -23.00 6.55
C ALA A 654 -5.39 -22.52 7.66
N PRO A 655 -6.23 -23.41 8.22
CA PRO A 655 -6.97 -23.09 9.43
C PRO A 655 -6.01 -23.01 10.62
N TRP A 656 -6.43 -22.33 11.69
CA TRP A 656 -5.75 -22.39 12.99
C TRP A 656 -6.75 -22.79 14.07
N SER A 657 -6.26 -23.51 15.08
CA SER A 657 -7.06 -23.91 16.24
C SER A 657 -6.60 -23.17 17.51
N PRO A 658 -7.52 -22.88 18.45
CA PRO A 658 -7.16 -22.39 19.78
C PRO A 658 -6.26 -23.38 20.53
N GLY A 659 -5.45 -22.86 21.46
CA GLY A 659 -4.53 -23.65 22.28
C GLY A 659 -3.10 -23.15 22.23
N PRO A 660 -2.19 -23.74 23.04
CA PRO A 660 -0.78 -23.39 23.06
C PRO A 660 -0.09 -23.77 21.75
N SER A 661 1.03 -23.10 21.46
CA SER A 661 1.87 -23.49 20.31
C SER A 661 2.52 -24.85 20.56
N THR A 662 2.59 -25.68 19.53
CA THR A 662 3.43 -26.90 19.52
C THR A 662 4.79 -26.65 18.84
N ALA A 663 4.97 -25.47 18.22
CA ALA A 663 6.22 -25.07 17.61
C ALA A 663 7.20 -24.53 18.66
N THR A 664 8.50 -24.77 18.43
CA THR A 664 9.57 -24.09 19.16
C THR A 664 9.51 -22.59 18.88
N ASP A 665 9.69 -21.77 19.92
CA ASP A 665 9.69 -20.31 19.76
C ASP A 665 10.88 -19.86 18.89
N ALA A 666 10.57 -19.35 17.70
CA ALA A 666 11.54 -18.87 16.71
C ALA A 666 11.93 -17.39 16.94
N ARG A 667 11.61 -16.84 18.11
CA ARG A 667 12.01 -15.48 18.49
C ARG A 667 13.53 -15.32 18.49
N ARG A 668 13.98 -14.20 17.95
CA ARG A 668 15.36 -13.74 17.96
C ARG A 668 15.49 -12.56 18.92
N ARG A 669 16.30 -12.70 19.97
CA ARG A 669 16.62 -11.60 20.89
C ARG A 669 17.83 -10.84 20.38
N ILE A 670 17.65 -9.56 20.07
CA ILE A 670 18.77 -8.68 19.71
C ILE A 670 19.50 -8.27 21.00
N PRO A 671 20.82 -8.50 21.12
CA PRO A 671 21.57 -8.06 22.28
C PRO A 671 21.57 -6.52 22.38
N PRO A 672 21.57 -5.95 23.60
CA PRO A 672 21.70 -4.50 23.76
C PRO A 672 22.99 -4.00 23.10
N PRO A 673 23.03 -2.74 22.62
CA PRO A 673 24.24 -2.18 22.04
C PRO A 673 25.40 -2.30 23.02
N SER A 674 26.54 -2.83 22.55
CA SER A 674 27.79 -2.83 23.31
C SER A 674 28.15 -1.39 23.69
N SER A 675 28.52 -1.19 24.96
CA SER A 675 28.83 0.13 25.54
C SER A 675 30.02 0.80 24.88
#